data_AF-A0A535F723-F1
#
_entry.id   AF-A0A535F723-F1
#
_cell.length_a   1.000
_cell.length_b   1.000
_cell.length_c   1.000
_cell.angle_alpha   90.00
_cell.angle_beta   90.00
_cell.angle_gamma   90.00
#
_symmetry.space_group_name_H-M   'P 1'
#
loop_
_entity.id
_entity.type
_entity.pdbx_description
1 polymer ?
#
loop_
_entity_poly.entity_id
_entity_poly.type
_entity_poly.pdbx_seq_one_letter_code
_entity_poly.pdbx_strand_id
1 'polypeptide(L)'
;MTRKKETDTVVSEEDNAQVQHLLEQFHQLAGNLHSSSNQEEAGAVLSDINTMPEASQLALLKALSKEHDTDAADVLIAINELSPNKSIRKEARRSLIRLEGAKVYPGWNPPVSHTPAFQFPASNPPRFWKGFVTQSREEGEIQLILCWEQGFEYSEVRMLILILDFWEGGVKEFILDNTNKRNVDAQVQHLRTQLPGVTLVDCTLAEARRLLEEALSVNKWRGTTPHKEYRHHLPTVNQLVFGDAGEDRGLTFINPNLEPDEVMATFVTAWALGDYGLSHDLLSSNSSLHDGLERDEWIEQRRAWANEAHPTLFELTFVREREASQPALWVPATFSSRNPSSRKEVEIGWSLELTDTQLSGTLKEMPMGTTVYKETGRHWFWTSYTLVQDEGAWRIQHMTDEGAKAQSLAIEELQKRIKEHDDRVNQILQEQKPNQPDEQQKAEEVIWRIVQTLYYDDALMVHLPFDRNVNGDAYHRAIGLGAHERAIAYLERIARTFAEYRGEVLRQLGITRESLSEYYGERGMNERAQHFAELAEASIRESLEVENNISGHAIMAELIFRRGGNLDEAEAHLKQAREMVTDKDQEANIESDFGNISFERQQLDEALQHYQRAAELDPNFNNIWYKIGLVQRRLNQLDNALASFERAIEMQPQELAPYAELTVIYTKQGQLPRAREILEQGLRGNPKSAHLLALLSSVYLQGGDLRRATEVLEEAERINPKLDIVQAMRDELNRRKKK
;
A
#
# COMPACT_ATOMS: atom_id res chain seq x y z
N MET A 1 -7.80 22.64 47.33
CA MET A 1 -7.57 23.61 48.44
C MET A 1 -8.00 22.98 49.75
N THR A 2 -7.04 22.60 50.60
CA THR A 2 -7.27 22.17 51.98
C THR A 2 -6.38 23.04 52.87
N ARG A 3 -7.01 23.93 53.65
CA ARG A 3 -6.36 24.83 54.61
C ARG A 3 -5.58 23.99 55.63
N LYS A 4 -4.25 24.13 55.66
CA LYS A 4 -3.41 23.59 56.74
C LYS A 4 -3.39 24.63 57.87
N LYS A 5 -3.83 24.22 59.07
CA LYS A 5 -3.78 24.97 60.33
C LYS A 5 -2.36 25.51 60.57
N GLU A 6 -2.21 26.82 60.74
CA GLU A 6 -1.07 27.41 61.42
C GLU A 6 -1.21 27.12 62.92
N THR A 7 -0.40 26.22 63.43
CA THR A 7 -0.16 26.07 64.86
C THR A 7 0.84 27.13 65.29
N ASP A 8 0.36 28.19 65.93
CA ASP A 8 1.20 29.08 66.75
C ASP A 8 1.83 28.22 67.85
N THR A 9 3.13 28.00 67.71
CA THR A 9 3.94 27.24 68.67
C THR A 9 4.31 28.20 69.78
N VAL A 10 3.76 27.98 70.97
CA VAL A 10 4.05 28.79 72.17
C VAL A 10 5.50 28.49 72.59
N VAL A 11 6.42 29.38 72.25
CA VAL A 11 7.82 29.36 72.70
C VAL A 11 7.86 29.85 74.16
N SER A 12 8.61 29.18 75.04
CA SER A 12 8.71 29.58 76.45
C SER A 12 9.40 30.96 76.60
N GLU A 13 9.20 31.68 77.71
CA GLU A 13 9.86 32.98 77.93
C GLU A 13 11.39 32.88 77.90
N GLU A 14 11.94 31.76 78.40
CA GLU A 14 13.38 31.48 78.41
C GLU A 14 13.90 31.19 76.99
N ASP A 15 13.15 30.41 76.20
CA ASP A 15 13.47 30.14 74.80
C ASP A 15 13.38 31.41 73.92
N ASN A 16 12.43 32.30 74.20
CA ASN A 16 12.30 33.58 73.49
C ASN A 16 13.47 34.52 73.80
N ALA A 17 13.94 34.55 75.05
CA ALA A 17 15.14 35.30 75.41
C ALA A 17 16.39 34.77 74.68
N GLN A 18 16.50 33.45 74.53
CA GLN A 18 17.60 32.82 73.80
C GLN A 18 17.55 33.11 72.29
N VAL A 19 16.36 33.09 71.67
CA VAL A 19 16.17 33.48 70.26
C VAL A 19 16.54 34.95 70.03
N GLN A 20 16.12 35.86 70.93
CA GLN A 20 16.47 37.28 70.84
C GLN A 20 17.98 37.51 70.98
N HIS A 21 18.63 36.84 71.92
CA HIS A 21 20.08 36.93 72.09
C HIS A 21 20.84 36.47 70.83
N LEU A 22 20.39 35.40 70.17
CA LEU A 22 21.00 34.93 68.91
C LEU A 22 20.70 35.86 67.72
N LEU A 23 19.55 36.54 67.72
CA LEU A 23 19.27 37.61 66.75
C LEU A 23 20.15 38.83 66.97
N GLU A 24 20.57 39.13 68.19
CA GLU A 24 21.54 40.20 68.42
C GLU A 24 22.96 39.81 67.98
N GLN A 25 23.23 38.51 67.83
CA GLN A 25 24.56 37.96 67.55
C GLN A 25 24.74 37.37 66.13
N PHE A 26 23.72 37.43 65.26
CA PHE A 26 23.83 36.77 63.95
C PHE A 26 24.96 37.33 63.07
N HIS A 27 25.28 38.62 63.19
CA HIS A 27 26.44 39.22 62.51
C HIS A 27 27.77 38.58 62.95
N GLN A 28 27.90 38.30 64.25
CA GLN A 28 29.08 37.61 64.77
C GLN A 28 29.13 36.15 64.30
N LEU A 29 27.97 35.48 64.24
CA LEU A 29 27.86 34.12 63.69
C LEU A 29 28.24 34.07 62.22
N ALA A 30 27.77 35.03 61.40
CA ALA A 30 28.16 35.15 59.99
C ALA A 30 29.66 35.40 59.84
N GLY A 31 30.25 36.30 60.64
CA GLY A 31 31.70 36.52 60.67
C GLY A 31 32.47 35.25 61.00
N ASN A 32 32.00 34.47 61.96
CA ASN A 32 32.60 33.18 62.33
C ASN A 32 32.46 32.14 61.20
N LEU A 33 31.32 32.11 60.50
CA LEU A 33 31.12 31.26 59.32
C LEU A 33 32.12 31.59 58.21
N HIS A 34 32.33 32.89 57.91
CA HIS A 34 33.34 33.34 56.94
C HIS A 34 34.78 33.00 57.34
N SER A 35 35.05 32.87 58.64
CA SER A 35 36.36 32.44 59.15
C SER A 35 36.55 30.91 59.19
N SER A 36 35.51 30.13 58.92
CA SER A 36 35.56 28.66 58.97
C SER A 36 36.18 28.10 57.69
N SER A 37 37.15 27.20 57.82
CA SER A 37 37.92 26.65 56.69
C SER A 37 37.40 25.30 56.19
N ASN A 38 36.52 24.64 56.95
CA ASN A 38 35.94 23.34 56.63
C ASN A 38 34.53 23.18 57.21
N GLN A 39 33.83 22.10 56.81
CA GLN A 39 32.43 21.87 57.18
C GLN A 39 32.24 21.58 58.69
N GLU A 40 33.24 21.01 59.38
CA GLU A 40 33.18 20.76 60.82
C GLU A 40 33.28 22.06 61.62
N GLU A 41 34.18 22.97 61.24
CA GLU A 41 34.31 24.31 61.82
C GLU A 41 33.03 25.13 61.61
N ALA A 42 32.48 25.14 60.38
CA ALA A 42 31.23 25.84 60.09
C ALA A 42 30.04 25.22 60.84
N GLY A 43 30.01 23.89 61.01
CA GLY A 43 29.01 23.19 61.80
C GLY A 43 29.10 23.51 63.30
N ALA A 44 30.32 23.71 63.81
CA ALA A 44 30.55 24.10 65.21
C ALA A 44 30.04 25.52 65.50
N VAL A 45 30.13 26.46 64.54
CA VAL A 45 29.53 27.81 64.69
C VAL A 45 28.00 27.74 64.90
N LEU A 46 27.34 26.72 64.37
CA LEU A 46 25.89 26.52 64.48
C LEU A 46 25.48 25.62 65.67
N SER A 47 26.42 25.18 66.53
CA SER A 47 26.12 24.25 67.64
C SER A 47 25.01 24.77 68.55
N ASP A 48 25.09 26.05 68.88
CA ASP A 48 24.17 26.67 69.83
C ASP A 48 22.76 26.74 69.24
N ILE A 49 22.64 27.03 67.94
CA ILE A 49 21.37 26.99 67.22
C ILE A 49 20.85 25.55 67.12
N ASN A 50 21.70 24.59 66.77
CA ASN A 50 21.29 23.21 66.54
C ASN A 50 20.84 22.48 67.81
N THR A 51 21.27 22.92 68.99
CA THR A 51 20.90 22.34 70.29
C THR A 51 19.61 22.93 70.87
N MET A 52 19.10 24.04 70.34
CA MET A 52 17.83 24.63 70.78
C MET A 52 16.62 23.76 70.44
N PRO A 53 15.49 23.90 71.15
CA PRO A 53 14.24 23.25 70.76
C PRO A 53 13.82 23.63 69.33
N GLU A 54 13.21 22.69 68.59
CA GLU A 54 12.82 22.87 67.18
C GLU A 54 11.91 24.10 66.99
N ALA A 55 11.01 24.37 67.93
CA ALA A 55 10.14 25.55 67.90
C ALA A 55 10.94 26.86 67.94
N SER A 56 11.98 26.92 68.79
CA SER A 56 12.87 28.08 68.95
C SER A 56 13.76 28.27 67.71
N GLN A 57 14.25 27.17 67.12
CA GLN A 57 14.98 27.23 65.83
C GLN A 57 14.09 27.77 64.71
N LEU A 58 12.84 27.30 64.59
CA LEU A 58 11.90 27.80 63.59
C LEU A 58 11.53 29.28 63.81
N ALA A 59 11.43 29.71 65.06
CA ALA A 59 11.21 31.12 65.40
C ALA A 59 12.40 32.00 64.99
N LEU A 60 13.63 31.57 65.28
CA LEU A 60 14.87 32.25 64.88
C LEU A 60 14.97 32.39 63.35
N LEU A 61 14.72 31.31 62.59
CA LEU A 61 14.76 31.33 61.12
C LEU A 61 13.76 32.34 60.52
N LYS A 62 12.54 32.38 61.06
CA LYS A 62 11.51 33.34 60.63
C LYS A 62 11.83 34.79 61.00
N ALA A 63 12.57 35.00 62.09
CA ALA A 63 13.03 36.33 62.48
C ALA A 63 14.19 36.80 61.59
N LEU A 64 15.21 35.95 61.38
CA LEU A 64 16.31 36.22 60.45
C LEU A 64 15.81 36.55 59.03
N SER A 65 14.73 35.91 58.57
CA SER A 65 14.14 36.21 57.25
C SER A 65 13.51 37.61 57.14
N LYS A 66 13.42 38.37 58.24
CA LYS A 66 12.86 39.73 58.29
C LYS A 66 13.91 40.81 58.53
N GLU A 67 15.16 40.44 58.85
CA GLU A 67 16.24 41.41 59.09
C GLU A 67 16.71 42.11 57.81
N HIS A 68 16.40 41.56 56.63
CA HIS A 68 16.83 42.09 55.32
C HIS A 68 18.35 42.31 55.23
N ASP A 69 19.12 41.45 55.90
CA ASP A 69 20.56 41.57 56.04
C ASP A 69 21.31 40.39 55.40
N THR A 70 22.50 40.65 54.85
CA THR A 70 23.33 39.64 54.17
C THR A 70 23.89 38.62 55.16
N ASP A 71 24.26 39.03 56.37
CA ASP A 71 24.76 38.14 57.40
C ASP A 71 23.64 37.22 57.92
N ALA A 72 22.39 37.72 57.94
CA ALA A 72 21.23 36.87 58.22
C ALA A 72 21.02 35.82 57.13
N ALA A 73 21.23 36.19 55.85
CA ALA A 73 21.20 35.23 54.75
C ALA A 73 22.34 34.19 54.87
N ASP A 74 23.53 34.60 55.31
CA ASP A 74 24.69 33.72 55.53
C ASP A 74 24.42 32.65 56.60
N VAL A 75 23.85 33.07 57.74
CA VAL A 75 23.44 32.13 58.79
C VAL A 75 22.33 31.19 58.28
N LEU A 76 21.38 31.69 57.48
CA LEU A 76 20.31 30.86 56.92
C LEU A 76 20.81 29.82 55.91
N ILE A 77 21.77 30.15 55.04
CA ILE A 77 22.36 29.18 54.10
C ILE A 77 23.22 28.16 54.84
N ALA A 78 23.94 28.57 55.88
CA ALA A 78 24.69 27.64 56.72
C ALA A 78 23.76 26.64 57.45
N ILE A 79 22.63 27.10 58.00
CA ILE A 79 21.64 26.22 58.63
C ILE A 79 20.96 25.31 57.59
N ASN A 80 20.67 25.81 56.39
CA ASN A 80 20.11 25.02 55.30
C ASN A 80 21.04 23.85 54.92
N GLU A 81 22.35 24.07 54.85
CA GLU A 81 23.29 23.04 54.45
C GLU A 81 23.70 22.11 55.61
N LEU A 82 23.88 22.66 56.81
CA LEU A 82 24.57 21.96 57.90
C LEU A 82 23.66 21.50 59.06
N SER A 83 22.42 21.98 59.16
CA SER A 83 21.55 21.57 60.27
C SER A 83 21.23 20.08 60.17
N PRO A 84 21.26 19.30 61.27
CA PRO A 84 20.93 17.88 61.25
C PRO A 84 19.43 17.64 61.01
N ASN A 85 18.56 18.60 61.35
CA ASN A 85 17.12 18.44 61.25
C ASN A 85 16.55 18.85 59.87
N LYS A 86 15.90 17.90 59.19
CA LYS A 86 15.32 18.08 57.86
C LYS A 86 14.20 19.13 57.82
N SER A 87 13.42 19.31 58.88
CA SER A 87 12.37 20.34 58.93
C SER A 87 12.99 21.75 58.98
N ILE A 88 14.04 21.92 59.79
CA ILE A 88 14.80 23.15 59.95
C ILE A 88 15.50 23.54 58.66
N ARG A 89 16.17 22.60 57.97
CA ARG A 89 16.77 22.86 56.63
C ARG A 89 15.73 23.38 55.63
N LYS A 90 14.53 22.77 55.61
CA LYS A 90 13.44 23.20 54.72
C LYS A 90 12.92 24.61 55.03
N GLU A 91 12.80 24.98 56.31
CA GLU A 91 12.36 26.33 56.67
C GLU A 91 13.47 27.37 56.48
N ALA A 92 14.75 27.02 56.69
CA ALA A 92 15.89 27.87 56.35
C ALA A 92 15.91 28.18 54.85
N ARG A 93 15.70 27.17 54.00
CA ARG A 93 15.54 27.36 52.55
C ARG A 93 14.38 28.29 52.19
N ARG A 94 13.23 28.15 52.84
CA ARG A 94 12.07 29.04 52.61
C ARG A 94 12.36 30.47 53.07
N SER A 95 13.09 30.62 54.17
CA SER A 95 13.50 31.90 54.73
C SER A 95 14.49 32.62 53.82
N LEU A 96 15.42 31.89 53.19
CA LEU A 96 16.29 32.40 52.11
C LEU A 96 15.50 32.89 50.91
N ILE A 97 14.54 32.10 50.41
CA ILE A 97 13.70 32.51 49.27
C ILE A 97 12.94 33.82 49.58
N ARG A 98 12.55 34.06 50.84
CA ARG A 98 11.94 35.34 51.24
C ARG A 98 12.93 36.50 51.15
N LEU A 99 14.17 36.32 51.62
CA LEU A 99 15.23 37.33 51.51
C LEU A 99 15.66 37.58 50.05
N GLU A 100 15.74 36.53 49.23
CA GLU A 100 15.99 36.64 47.78
C GLU A 100 14.90 37.46 47.08
N GLY A 101 13.63 37.27 47.48
CA GLY A 101 12.51 38.09 47.02
C GLY A 101 12.66 39.58 47.37
N ALA A 102 13.39 39.89 48.45
CA ALA A 102 13.78 41.24 48.85
C ALA A 102 15.17 41.67 48.30
N LYS A 103 15.75 40.88 47.39
CA LYS A 103 17.07 41.08 46.77
C LYS A 103 18.26 41.05 47.73
N VAL A 104 18.14 40.32 48.84
CA VAL A 104 19.23 40.05 49.79
C VAL A 104 19.71 38.62 49.55
N TYR A 105 21.01 38.46 49.31
CA TYR A 105 21.64 37.18 48.94
C TYR A 105 22.78 36.87 49.90
N PRO A 106 23.03 35.59 50.25
CA PRO A 106 24.16 35.23 51.08
C PRO A 106 25.49 35.54 50.38
N GLY A 107 26.45 36.06 51.13
CA GLY A 107 27.85 36.23 50.75
C GLY A 107 28.74 35.05 51.15
N TRP A 108 28.28 34.19 52.07
CA TRP A 108 28.99 32.99 52.53
C TRP A 108 28.67 31.78 51.64
N ASN A 109 29.72 31.09 51.18
CA ASN A 109 29.60 29.85 50.42
C ASN A 109 29.97 28.64 51.29
N PRO A 110 29.12 27.60 51.35
CA PRO A 110 29.40 26.42 52.15
C PRO A 110 30.66 25.68 51.63
N PRO A 111 31.62 25.31 52.50
CA PRO A 111 32.79 24.54 52.10
C PRO A 111 32.38 23.18 51.53
N VAL A 112 32.85 22.87 50.32
CA VAL A 112 32.51 21.62 49.61
C VAL A 112 33.19 20.44 50.31
N SER A 113 32.41 19.51 50.89
CA SER A 113 32.94 18.21 51.25
C SER A 113 33.00 17.30 50.04
N HIS A 114 34.22 16.93 49.64
CA HIS A 114 34.44 15.73 48.86
C HIS A 114 34.14 14.53 49.75
N THR A 115 32.91 14.02 49.69
CA THR A 115 32.64 12.66 50.12
C THR A 115 33.57 11.75 49.31
N PRO A 116 34.39 10.88 49.94
CA PRO A 116 35.18 9.92 49.19
C PRO A 116 34.23 9.18 48.28
N ALA A 117 34.60 9.06 47.00
CA ALA A 117 33.84 8.30 46.04
C ALA A 117 33.61 6.90 46.62
N PHE A 118 32.40 6.65 47.12
CA PHE A 118 31.86 5.31 47.13
C PHE A 118 31.82 4.91 45.66
N GLN A 119 32.80 4.10 45.23
CA GLN A 119 32.58 3.20 44.13
C GLN A 119 31.39 2.33 44.55
N PHE A 120 30.19 2.72 44.12
CA PHE A 120 29.08 1.79 44.01
C PHE A 120 29.41 0.90 42.81
N PRO A 121 29.66 -0.40 43.00
CA PRO A 121 29.60 -1.33 41.88
C PRO A 121 28.12 -1.58 41.61
N ALA A 122 27.51 -0.80 40.72
CA ALA A 122 26.37 -1.19 39.87
C ALA A 122 25.73 0.06 39.22
N SER A 123 26.17 0.44 38.02
CA SER A 123 25.14 0.75 37.02
C SER A 123 24.48 -0.59 36.74
N ASN A 124 23.30 -0.81 37.29
CA ASN A 124 22.48 -1.96 36.93
C ASN A 124 22.37 -2.00 35.40
N PRO A 125 22.96 -3.01 34.72
CA PRO A 125 22.96 -3.04 33.25
C PRO A 125 21.50 -3.14 32.76
N PRO A 126 21.17 -2.53 31.61
CA PRO A 126 19.82 -2.63 31.05
C PRO A 126 19.39 -4.09 30.96
N ARG A 127 18.20 -4.41 31.49
CA ARG A 127 17.64 -5.76 31.45
C ARG A 127 16.52 -5.78 30.43
N PHE A 128 16.57 -6.74 29.50
CA PHE A 128 15.48 -6.94 28.57
C PHE A 128 14.20 -7.22 29.36
N TRP A 129 13.16 -6.43 29.10
CA TRP A 129 11.88 -6.52 29.79
C TRP A 129 10.89 -7.36 28.99
N LYS A 130 10.61 -6.92 27.75
CA LYS A 130 9.65 -7.53 26.84
C LYS A 130 9.82 -6.98 25.43
N GLY A 131 9.45 -7.80 24.46
CA GLY A 131 9.37 -7.43 23.05
C GLY A 131 7.96 -7.65 22.53
N PHE A 132 7.56 -6.85 21.54
CA PHE A 132 6.32 -6.99 20.81
C PHE A 132 6.60 -6.92 19.33
N VAL A 133 5.85 -7.69 18.54
CA VAL A 133 5.95 -7.65 17.09
C VAL A 133 4.58 -7.82 16.45
N THR A 134 4.35 -7.15 15.33
CA THR A 134 3.14 -7.37 14.53
C THR A 134 3.22 -8.70 13.80
N GLN A 135 2.13 -9.45 13.86
CA GLN A 135 1.95 -10.70 13.12
C GLN A 135 1.41 -10.36 11.74
N SER A 136 2.28 -9.78 10.91
CA SER A 136 1.98 -9.22 9.58
C SER A 136 3.09 -9.58 8.58
N ARG A 137 3.85 -10.65 8.82
CA ARG A 137 5.02 -11.02 8.00
C ARG A 137 4.65 -11.20 6.53
N GLU A 138 3.44 -11.71 6.27
CA GLU A 138 2.83 -11.89 4.95
C GLU A 138 2.59 -10.59 4.17
N GLU A 139 2.52 -9.46 4.86
CA GLU A 139 2.38 -8.12 4.26
C GLU A 139 3.75 -7.52 3.85
N GLY A 140 4.85 -8.24 4.11
CA GLY A 140 6.22 -7.80 3.80
C GLY A 140 6.84 -6.88 4.84
N GLU A 141 6.04 -6.32 5.75
CA GLU A 141 6.49 -5.42 6.80
C GLU A 141 6.03 -5.86 8.19
N ILE A 142 6.91 -5.72 9.17
CA ILE A 142 6.57 -5.88 10.58
C ILE A 142 7.06 -4.70 11.40
N GLN A 143 6.31 -4.37 12.43
CA GLN A 143 6.74 -3.44 13.47
C GLN A 143 7.26 -4.21 14.67
N LEU A 144 8.53 -3.98 15.02
CA LEU A 144 9.23 -4.61 16.14
C LEU A 144 9.47 -3.59 17.25
N ILE A 145 9.03 -3.88 18.47
CA ILE A 145 9.20 -3.02 19.65
C ILE A 145 9.94 -3.80 20.72
N LEU A 146 11.07 -3.27 21.19
CA LEU A 146 11.90 -3.90 22.21
C LEU A 146 12.10 -2.96 23.39
N CYS A 147 11.89 -3.46 24.61
CA CYS A 147 11.93 -2.66 25.83
C CYS A 147 12.98 -3.20 26.81
N TRP A 148 13.84 -2.32 27.34
CA TRP A 148 14.78 -2.63 28.43
C TRP A 148 14.49 -1.77 29.63
N GLU A 149 14.45 -2.38 30.82
CA GLU A 149 14.42 -1.64 32.08
C GLU A 149 15.82 -1.14 32.40
N GLN A 150 15.94 0.11 32.85
CA GLN A 150 17.20 0.75 33.19
C GLN A 150 17.05 1.71 34.38
N GLY A 151 18.18 2.23 34.85
CA GLY A 151 18.23 3.11 36.03
C GLY A 151 18.36 2.33 37.34
N PHE A 152 18.58 3.06 38.45
CA PHE A 152 18.91 2.47 39.74
C PHE A 152 17.81 1.52 40.25
N GLU A 153 16.54 1.90 40.06
CA GLU A 153 15.36 1.14 40.49
C GLU A 153 14.65 0.39 39.34
N TYR A 154 15.23 0.34 38.13
CA TYR A 154 14.57 -0.22 36.92
C TYR A 154 13.19 0.38 36.62
N SER A 155 13.01 1.67 36.92
CA SER A 155 11.76 2.42 36.73
C SER A 155 11.66 3.08 35.35
N GLU A 156 12.81 3.33 34.71
CA GLU A 156 12.91 3.84 33.35
C GLU A 156 12.94 2.69 32.34
N VAL A 157 12.32 2.90 31.19
CA VAL A 157 12.29 1.94 30.09
C VAL A 157 12.87 2.60 28.84
N ARG A 158 13.90 1.98 28.28
CA ARG A 158 14.39 2.30 26.94
C ARG A 158 13.63 1.47 25.92
N MET A 159 13.06 2.11 24.92
CA MET A 159 12.31 1.47 23.86
C MET A 159 13.03 1.64 22.51
N LEU A 160 13.16 0.55 21.77
CA LEU A 160 13.52 0.55 20.36
C LEU A 160 12.28 0.18 19.56
N ILE A 161 11.89 1.03 18.61
CA ILE A 161 10.80 0.76 17.68
C ILE A 161 11.40 0.71 16.28
N LEU A 162 11.17 -0.40 15.57
CA LEU A 162 11.69 -0.63 14.23
C LEU A 162 10.54 -0.99 13.29
N ILE A 163 10.61 -0.51 12.05
CA ILE A 163 9.84 -1.08 10.95
C ILE A 163 10.83 -1.86 10.08
N LEU A 164 10.59 -3.15 9.96
CA LEU A 164 11.40 -4.07 9.17
C LEU A 164 10.60 -4.45 7.92
N ASP A 165 11.20 -4.20 6.76
CA ASP A 165 10.70 -4.52 5.42
C ASP A 165 11.57 -5.63 4.84
N PHE A 166 10.95 -6.72 4.42
CA PHE A 166 11.65 -7.90 3.94
C PHE A 166 11.62 -8.05 2.42
N TRP A 167 10.90 -7.19 1.70
CA TRP A 167 10.79 -7.24 0.24
C TRP A 167 11.86 -6.37 -0.41
N GLU A 168 12.06 -5.16 0.11
CA GLU A 168 12.95 -4.16 -0.50
C GLU A 168 13.91 -3.50 0.50
N GLY A 169 13.35 -2.90 1.55
CA GLY A 169 14.01 -1.85 2.34
C GLY A 169 14.85 -2.31 3.52
N GLY A 170 14.73 -3.57 3.98
CA GLY A 170 15.39 -4.04 5.19
C GLY A 170 14.95 -3.25 6.43
N VAL A 171 15.89 -2.61 7.14
CA VAL A 171 15.55 -1.72 8.26
C VAL A 171 15.07 -0.36 7.74
N LYS A 172 13.74 -0.22 7.59
CA LYS A 172 13.06 0.94 7.00
C LYS A 172 12.97 2.13 7.95
N GLU A 173 12.59 1.88 9.21
CA GLU A 173 12.50 2.92 10.25
C GLU A 173 13.11 2.47 11.58
N PHE A 174 13.58 3.43 12.36
CA PHE A 174 14.11 3.21 13.70
C PHE A 174 13.86 4.42 14.59
N ILE A 175 13.32 4.18 15.78
CA ILE A 175 13.09 5.18 16.82
C ILE A 175 13.63 4.64 18.14
N LEU A 176 14.42 5.48 18.83
CA LEU A 176 14.87 5.24 20.20
C LEU A 176 14.13 6.22 21.11
N ASP A 177 13.40 5.69 22.10
CA ASP A 177 12.68 6.48 23.10
C ASP A 177 13.05 6.05 24.52
N ASN A 178 12.98 6.99 25.48
CA ASN A 178 13.14 6.71 26.91
C ASN A 178 11.87 7.14 27.64
N THR A 179 11.22 6.18 28.28
CA THR A 179 9.89 6.37 28.89
C THR A 179 9.78 5.57 30.20
N ASN A 180 8.55 5.34 30.69
CA ASN A 180 8.29 4.50 31.85
C ASN A 180 7.34 3.35 31.49
N LYS A 181 7.26 2.32 32.35
CA LYS A 181 6.46 1.11 32.12
C LYS A 181 4.99 1.40 31.78
N ARG A 182 4.37 2.36 32.46
CA ARG A 182 2.96 2.74 32.23
C ARG A 182 2.73 3.33 30.84
N ASN A 183 3.67 4.13 30.36
CA ASN A 183 3.60 4.70 29.02
C ASN A 183 3.81 3.64 27.94
N VAL A 184 4.71 2.67 28.17
CA VAL A 184 4.86 1.51 27.26
C VAL A 184 3.55 0.75 27.13
N ASP A 185 2.91 0.40 28.25
CA ASP A 185 1.64 -0.31 28.22
C ASP A 185 0.54 0.51 27.52
N ALA A 186 0.52 1.83 27.70
CA ALA A 186 -0.41 2.72 26.99
C ALA A 186 -0.15 2.76 25.47
N GLN A 187 1.10 2.83 25.02
CA GLN A 187 1.47 2.82 23.60
C GLN A 187 1.13 1.47 22.94
N VAL A 188 1.43 0.36 23.62
CA VAL A 188 1.09 -1.00 23.14
C VAL A 188 -0.41 -1.17 22.99
N GLN A 189 -1.21 -0.70 23.97
CA GLN A 189 -2.66 -0.71 23.86
C GLN A 189 -3.17 0.20 22.73
N HIS A 190 -2.55 1.36 22.54
CA HIS A 190 -2.89 2.26 21.45
C HIS A 190 -2.65 1.62 20.07
N LEU A 191 -1.49 0.99 19.86
CA LEU A 191 -1.19 0.27 18.62
C LEU A 191 -2.22 -0.83 18.33
N ARG A 192 -2.60 -1.62 19.34
CA ARG A 192 -3.66 -2.65 19.22
C ARG A 192 -5.01 -2.07 18.80
N THR A 193 -5.31 -0.82 19.13
CA THR A 193 -6.57 -0.15 18.72
C THR A 193 -6.49 0.53 17.36
N GLN A 194 -5.29 0.93 16.91
CA GLN A 194 -5.13 1.67 15.65
C GLN A 194 -4.94 0.78 14.42
N LEU A 195 -4.50 -0.46 14.60
CA LEU A 195 -4.31 -1.42 13.52
C LEU A 195 -5.42 -2.50 13.55
N PRO A 196 -6.64 -2.20 13.08
CA PRO A 196 -7.70 -3.20 13.02
C PRO A 196 -7.30 -4.31 12.05
N GLY A 197 -7.20 -5.55 12.55
CA GLY A 197 -6.84 -6.73 11.76
C GLY A 197 -5.40 -7.24 11.97
N VAL A 198 -4.49 -6.40 12.46
CA VAL A 198 -3.09 -6.81 12.71
C VAL A 198 -2.90 -7.17 14.19
N THR A 199 -2.50 -8.41 14.44
CA THR A 199 -2.30 -8.91 15.81
C THR A 199 -0.90 -8.55 16.31
N LEU A 200 -0.81 -8.00 17.52
CA LEU A 200 0.47 -7.74 18.18
C LEU A 200 0.78 -8.86 19.20
N VAL A 201 1.87 -9.60 18.97
CA VAL A 201 2.28 -10.76 19.79
C VAL A 201 3.58 -10.50 20.56
N ASP A 202 3.79 -11.24 21.63
CA ASP A 202 5.01 -11.16 22.44
C ASP A 202 6.19 -11.82 21.71
N CYS A 203 7.36 -11.17 21.75
CA CYS A 203 8.56 -11.59 21.04
C CYS A 203 9.75 -11.68 22.02
N THR A 204 10.53 -12.76 21.95
CA THR A 204 11.79 -12.89 22.70
C THR A 204 12.88 -12.02 22.10
N LEU A 205 13.93 -11.76 22.87
CA LEU A 205 15.08 -11.01 22.35
C LEU A 205 15.81 -11.79 21.22
N ALA A 206 15.78 -13.13 21.25
CA ALA A 206 16.38 -13.97 20.22
C ALA A 206 15.56 -13.93 18.92
N GLU A 207 14.24 -14.03 19.00
CA GLU A 207 13.34 -13.88 17.85
C GLU A 207 13.49 -12.49 17.21
N ALA A 208 13.53 -11.45 18.05
CA ALA A 208 13.73 -10.07 17.62
C ALA A 208 15.08 -9.85 16.92
N ARG A 209 16.14 -10.49 17.44
CA ARG A 209 17.46 -10.47 16.81
C ARG A 209 17.40 -11.12 15.43
N ARG A 210 16.81 -12.31 15.31
CA ARG A 210 16.69 -13.02 14.02
C ARG A 210 15.95 -12.19 12.98
N LEU A 211 14.83 -11.56 13.35
CA LEU A 211 14.09 -10.67 12.44
C LEU A 211 14.93 -9.47 11.99
N LEU A 212 15.68 -8.86 12.91
CA LEU A 212 16.56 -7.75 12.58
C LEU A 212 17.74 -8.19 11.69
N GLU A 213 18.33 -9.36 11.94
CA GLU A 213 19.38 -9.95 11.11
C GLU A 213 18.87 -10.23 9.69
N GLU A 214 17.67 -10.79 9.58
CA GLU A 214 17.03 -11.07 8.29
C GLU A 214 16.78 -9.77 7.52
N ALA A 215 16.22 -8.73 8.16
CA ALA A 215 16.02 -7.42 7.55
C ALA A 215 17.35 -6.75 7.13
N LEU A 216 18.40 -6.84 7.94
CA LEU A 216 19.74 -6.36 7.57
C LEU A 216 20.34 -7.17 6.41
N SER A 217 20.04 -8.46 6.32
CA SER A 217 20.44 -9.30 5.19
C SER A 217 19.76 -8.85 3.90
N VAL A 218 18.50 -8.40 3.98
CA VAL A 218 17.76 -7.81 2.85
C VAL A 218 18.42 -6.52 2.42
N ASN A 219 18.77 -5.62 3.35
CA ASN A 219 19.55 -4.42 3.02
C ASN A 219 20.82 -4.76 2.22
N LYS A 220 21.59 -5.74 2.70
CA LYS A 220 22.83 -6.17 2.05
C LYS A 220 22.58 -6.74 0.65
N TRP A 221 21.57 -7.59 0.49
CA TRP A 221 21.25 -8.24 -0.78
C TRP A 221 20.72 -7.25 -1.82
N ARG A 222 19.80 -6.36 -1.42
CA ARG A 222 19.22 -5.33 -2.28
C ARG A 222 20.12 -4.11 -2.49
N GLY A 223 21.24 -4.02 -1.77
CA GLY A 223 22.15 -2.87 -1.82
C GLY A 223 21.56 -1.59 -1.21
N THR A 224 20.54 -1.71 -0.37
CA THR A 224 19.92 -0.58 0.34
C THR A 224 20.64 -0.31 1.67
N THR A 225 20.53 0.91 2.19
CA THR A 225 21.16 1.28 3.47
C THR A 225 20.13 1.31 4.60
N PRO A 226 20.43 0.72 5.78
CA PRO A 226 19.56 0.84 6.95
C PRO A 226 19.24 2.30 7.31
N HIS A 227 18.06 2.52 7.89
CA HIS A 227 17.58 3.83 8.31
C HIS A 227 18.66 4.66 9.04
N LYS A 228 18.70 5.97 8.80
CA LYS A 228 19.76 6.85 9.33
C LYS A 228 19.88 6.79 10.86
N GLU A 229 18.75 6.74 11.57
CA GLU A 229 18.72 6.72 13.03
C GLU A 229 19.20 5.38 13.58
N TYR A 230 18.90 4.28 12.88
CA TYR A 230 19.45 2.96 13.21
C TYR A 230 20.98 3.00 13.17
N ARG A 231 21.56 3.56 12.10
CA ARG A 231 23.01 3.69 11.94
C ARG A 231 23.62 4.60 13.01
N HIS A 232 22.96 5.70 13.37
CA HIS A 232 23.40 6.60 14.43
C HIS A 232 23.47 5.90 15.79
N HIS A 233 22.50 5.01 16.07
CA HIS A 233 22.39 4.28 17.32
C HIS A 233 22.95 2.84 17.28
N LEU A 234 23.70 2.48 16.23
CA LEU A 234 24.24 1.14 16.04
C LEU A 234 25.06 0.60 17.24
N PRO A 235 25.90 1.39 17.94
CA PRO A 235 26.60 0.90 19.13
C PRO A 235 25.62 0.44 20.23
N THR A 236 24.53 1.17 20.42
CA THR A 236 23.48 0.82 21.40
C THR A 236 22.72 -0.43 20.97
N VAL A 237 22.38 -0.54 19.69
CA VAL A 237 21.70 -1.73 19.15
C VAL A 237 22.59 -2.97 19.28
N ASN A 238 23.88 -2.87 18.95
CA ASN A 238 24.84 -3.97 19.09
C ASN A 238 24.95 -4.45 20.54
N GLN A 239 24.99 -3.52 21.49
CA GLN A 239 25.05 -3.85 22.92
C GLN A 239 23.77 -4.53 23.41
N LEU A 240 22.59 -4.06 22.99
CA LEU A 240 21.31 -4.46 23.57
C LEU A 240 20.67 -5.65 22.85
N VAL A 241 20.74 -5.69 21.51
CA VAL A 241 20.05 -6.69 20.67
C VAL A 241 20.97 -7.86 20.33
N PHE A 242 22.22 -7.58 19.96
CA PHE A 242 23.18 -8.56 19.45
C PHE A 242 24.11 -9.16 20.54
N GLY A 243 23.83 -8.91 21.82
CA GLY A 243 24.55 -9.49 22.96
C GLY A 243 24.14 -10.95 23.27
N ASP A 244 23.77 -11.25 24.52
CA ASP A 244 23.15 -12.53 24.90
C ASP A 244 21.62 -12.40 24.78
N ALA A 245 20.99 -13.16 23.86
CA ALA A 245 19.55 -13.06 23.56
C ALA A 245 18.68 -14.12 24.23
N GLY A 246 19.29 -15.14 24.86
CA GLY A 246 18.54 -16.30 25.33
C GLY A 246 18.02 -17.18 24.19
N GLU A 247 16.86 -17.82 24.42
CA GLU A 247 16.30 -18.88 23.55
C GLU A 247 15.40 -18.31 22.45
N ASP A 248 15.64 -18.73 21.21
CA ASP A 248 14.71 -18.55 20.08
C ASP A 248 13.70 -19.70 20.10
N ARG A 249 12.40 -19.37 20.12
CA ARG A 249 11.32 -20.38 20.12
C ARG A 249 10.86 -20.76 18.71
N GLY A 250 11.48 -20.20 17.67
CA GLY A 250 11.17 -20.53 16.27
C GLY A 250 9.90 -19.89 15.71
N LEU A 251 9.40 -18.80 16.31
CA LEU A 251 8.17 -18.15 15.82
C LEU A 251 8.40 -17.43 14.49
N THR A 252 7.53 -17.66 13.50
CA THR A 252 7.65 -17.07 12.16
C THR A 252 6.89 -15.75 12.01
N PHE A 253 6.06 -15.38 12.98
CA PHE A 253 5.24 -14.16 13.00
C PHE A 253 4.29 -13.99 11.80
N ILE A 254 3.93 -15.13 11.18
CA ILE A 254 2.90 -15.25 10.17
C ILE A 254 1.55 -15.43 10.87
N ASN A 255 0.48 -14.82 10.36
CA ASN A 255 -0.88 -15.09 10.84
C ASN A 255 -1.18 -16.61 10.79
N PRO A 256 -1.56 -17.26 11.92
CA PRO A 256 -1.73 -18.71 11.94
C PRO A 256 -3.08 -19.14 11.35
N ASN A 257 -3.98 -18.18 11.14
CA ASN A 257 -5.33 -18.39 10.63
C ASN A 257 -5.44 -18.16 9.12
N LEU A 258 -4.31 -18.04 8.40
CA LEU A 258 -4.34 -17.95 6.95
C LEU A 258 -5.06 -19.17 6.38
N GLU A 259 -6.04 -18.92 5.52
CA GLU A 259 -6.74 -19.96 4.78
C GLU A 259 -5.82 -20.57 3.70
N PRO A 260 -6.09 -21.80 3.20
CA PRO A 260 -5.21 -22.49 2.28
C PRO A 260 -4.82 -21.70 1.02
N ASP A 261 -5.76 -20.94 0.46
CA ASP A 261 -5.55 -20.05 -0.68
C ASP A 261 -4.66 -18.85 -0.33
N GLU A 262 -4.86 -18.24 0.85
CA GLU A 262 -4.00 -17.16 1.36
C GLU A 262 -2.57 -17.64 1.60
N VAL A 263 -2.38 -18.84 2.18
CA VAL A 263 -1.04 -19.47 2.34
C VAL A 263 -0.35 -19.61 0.98
N MET A 264 -1.09 -20.04 -0.05
CA MET A 264 -0.52 -20.21 -1.38
C MET A 264 -0.18 -18.90 -2.08
N ALA A 265 -1.09 -17.93 -2.02
CA ALA A 265 -0.87 -16.60 -2.56
C ALA A 265 0.37 -15.95 -1.90
N THR A 266 0.48 -16.08 -0.57
CA THR A 266 1.62 -15.58 0.20
C THR A 266 2.91 -16.28 -0.20
N PHE A 267 2.91 -17.61 -0.33
CA PHE A 267 4.10 -18.37 -0.71
C PHE A 267 4.65 -17.94 -2.07
N VAL A 268 3.81 -17.91 -3.10
CA VAL A 268 4.26 -17.58 -4.47
C VAL A 268 4.67 -16.11 -4.56
N THR A 269 3.94 -15.20 -3.89
CA THR A 269 4.30 -13.78 -3.85
C THR A 269 5.63 -13.55 -3.12
N ALA A 270 5.80 -14.12 -1.93
CA ALA A 270 7.04 -14.05 -1.17
C ALA A 270 8.24 -14.60 -1.97
N TRP A 271 8.05 -15.76 -2.62
CA TRP A 271 9.07 -16.36 -3.46
C TRP A 271 9.43 -15.48 -4.66
N ALA A 272 8.44 -14.91 -5.35
CA ALA A 272 8.66 -14.04 -6.51
C ALA A 272 9.31 -12.70 -6.12
N LEU A 273 8.96 -12.14 -4.96
CA LEU A 273 9.51 -10.88 -4.45
C LEU A 273 10.82 -11.04 -3.66
N GLY A 274 11.37 -12.26 -3.57
CA GLY A 274 12.69 -12.49 -2.97
C GLY A 274 12.69 -12.69 -1.45
N ASP A 275 11.53 -12.83 -0.84
CA ASP A 275 11.36 -13.14 0.57
C ASP A 275 11.42 -14.65 0.81
N TYR A 276 12.61 -15.20 0.59
CA TYR A 276 12.83 -16.64 0.64
C TYR A 276 12.68 -17.22 2.05
N GLY A 277 12.88 -16.41 3.10
CA GLY A 277 12.64 -16.80 4.49
C GLY A 277 11.16 -17.09 4.75
N LEU A 278 10.28 -16.17 4.36
CA LEU A 278 8.84 -16.38 4.45
C LEU A 278 8.38 -17.57 3.59
N SER A 279 8.90 -17.70 2.37
CA SER A 279 8.54 -18.84 1.50
C SER A 279 8.90 -20.18 2.15
N HIS A 280 10.04 -20.26 2.85
CA HIS A 280 10.45 -21.46 3.60
C HIS A 280 9.52 -21.71 4.79
N ASP A 281 9.18 -20.66 5.54
CA ASP A 281 8.38 -20.75 6.77
C ASP A 281 6.91 -21.16 6.51
N LEU A 282 6.45 -21.09 5.26
CA LEU A 282 5.13 -21.57 4.81
C LEU A 282 5.14 -23.06 4.38
N LEU A 283 6.31 -23.70 4.30
CA LEU A 283 6.44 -25.12 4.02
C LEU A 283 6.18 -25.96 5.28
N SER A 284 5.63 -27.16 5.10
CA SER A 284 5.54 -28.12 6.19
C SER A 284 6.92 -28.71 6.50
N SER A 285 7.09 -29.20 7.72
CA SER A 285 8.33 -29.85 8.20
C SER A 285 8.79 -31.04 7.33
N ASN A 286 7.87 -31.65 6.58
CA ASN A 286 8.11 -32.77 5.67
C ASN A 286 7.88 -32.42 4.18
N SER A 287 7.91 -31.14 3.84
CA SER A 287 7.61 -30.68 2.48
C SER A 287 8.63 -31.21 1.48
N SER A 288 8.17 -31.73 0.34
CA SER A 288 9.10 -32.16 -0.73
C SER A 288 9.90 -31.03 -1.35
N LEU A 289 9.51 -29.77 -1.09
CA LEU A 289 10.13 -28.58 -1.68
C LEU A 289 11.44 -28.21 -1.00
N HIS A 290 11.56 -28.31 0.32
CA HIS A 290 12.77 -27.88 1.06
C HIS A 290 14.02 -28.71 0.70
N ASP A 291 13.86 -29.91 0.12
CA ASP A 291 14.95 -30.79 -0.34
C ASP A 291 16.02 -31.13 0.72
N GLY A 292 15.61 -31.16 1.99
CA GLY A 292 16.52 -31.39 3.11
C GLY A 292 17.46 -30.22 3.43
N LEU A 293 17.29 -29.06 2.79
CA LEU A 293 18.06 -27.85 3.09
C LEU A 293 17.59 -27.23 4.41
N GLU A 294 18.55 -26.71 5.16
CA GLU A 294 18.26 -25.83 6.30
C GLU A 294 17.81 -24.45 5.80
N ARG A 295 17.12 -23.68 6.66
CA ARG A 295 16.50 -22.40 6.28
C ARG A 295 17.48 -21.41 5.65
N ASP A 296 18.69 -21.27 6.20
CA ASP A 296 19.68 -20.32 5.68
C ASP A 296 20.26 -20.78 4.33
N GLU A 297 20.50 -22.09 4.17
CA GLU A 297 20.93 -22.67 2.89
C GLU A 297 19.85 -22.50 1.81
N TRP A 298 18.57 -22.67 2.19
CA TRP A 298 17.43 -22.38 1.33
C TRP A 298 17.48 -20.93 0.84
N ILE A 299 17.61 -19.96 1.74
CA ILE A 299 17.64 -18.53 1.40
C ILE A 299 18.82 -18.20 0.47
N GLU A 300 20.02 -18.67 0.80
CA GLU A 300 21.22 -18.37 0.00
C GLU A 300 21.13 -18.93 -1.42
N GLN A 301 20.64 -20.17 -1.58
CA GLN A 301 20.47 -20.78 -2.89
C GLN A 301 19.48 -20.01 -3.78
N ARG A 302 18.32 -19.59 -3.22
CA ARG A 302 17.33 -18.83 -4.00
C ARG A 302 17.82 -17.40 -4.31
N ARG A 303 18.56 -16.76 -3.41
CA ARG A 303 19.19 -15.46 -3.71
C ARG A 303 20.21 -15.58 -4.84
N ALA A 304 21.00 -16.65 -4.87
CA ALA A 304 21.92 -16.91 -5.98
C ALA A 304 21.15 -17.08 -7.30
N TRP A 305 20.08 -17.88 -7.30
CA TRP A 305 19.20 -18.02 -8.46
C TRP A 305 18.58 -16.68 -8.88
N ALA A 306 18.08 -15.88 -7.94
CA ALA A 306 17.44 -14.58 -8.21
C ALA A 306 18.42 -13.55 -8.78
N ASN A 307 19.69 -13.60 -8.36
CA ASN A 307 20.74 -12.76 -8.93
C ASN A 307 21.10 -13.15 -10.36
N GLU A 308 20.75 -14.35 -10.82
CA GLU A 308 20.88 -14.75 -12.22
C GLU A 308 19.60 -14.44 -12.99
N ALA A 309 18.45 -14.86 -12.46
CA ALA A 309 17.15 -14.81 -13.11
C ALA A 309 16.50 -13.41 -13.13
N HIS A 310 16.92 -12.52 -12.23
CA HIS A 310 16.41 -11.16 -12.04
C HIS A 310 14.87 -11.05 -12.16
N PRO A 311 14.11 -11.63 -11.22
CA PRO A 311 12.66 -11.51 -11.22
C PRO A 311 12.24 -10.06 -11.00
N THR A 312 11.40 -9.50 -11.88
CA THR A 312 11.01 -8.08 -11.85
C THR A 312 9.52 -7.86 -11.62
N LEU A 313 8.66 -8.42 -12.46
CA LEU A 313 7.21 -8.17 -12.41
C LEU A 313 6.45 -9.48 -12.25
N PHE A 314 5.84 -9.63 -11.08
CA PHE A 314 4.97 -10.75 -10.72
C PHE A 314 3.51 -10.39 -10.95
N GLU A 315 2.74 -11.31 -11.55
CA GLU A 315 1.29 -11.18 -11.66
C GLU A 315 0.60 -12.49 -11.27
N LEU A 316 -0.32 -12.40 -10.32
CA LEU A 316 -1.20 -13.48 -9.92
C LEU A 316 -2.47 -13.47 -10.77
N THR A 317 -2.76 -14.55 -11.48
CA THR A 317 -3.93 -14.66 -12.36
C THR A 317 -5.14 -15.24 -11.65
N PHE A 318 -4.96 -16.31 -10.86
CA PHE A 318 -6.02 -16.88 -10.03
C PHE A 318 -5.43 -17.72 -8.89
N VAL A 319 -6.20 -17.89 -7.81
CA VAL A 319 -6.00 -18.88 -6.75
C VAL A 319 -7.33 -19.54 -6.49
N ARG A 320 -7.36 -20.88 -6.39
CA ARG A 320 -8.61 -21.61 -6.15
C ARG A 320 -8.37 -22.89 -5.36
N GLU A 321 -9.10 -23.06 -4.26
CA GLU A 321 -9.19 -24.35 -3.58
C GLU A 321 -9.97 -25.35 -4.46
N ARG A 322 -9.40 -26.53 -4.72
CA ARG A 322 -10.08 -27.63 -5.41
C ARG A 322 -11.09 -28.26 -4.45
N GLU A 323 -12.32 -28.48 -4.94
CA GLU A 323 -13.28 -29.30 -4.21
C GLU A 323 -12.68 -30.69 -3.97
N ALA A 324 -12.70 -31.15 -2.71
CA ALA A 324 -12.18 -32.46 -2.36
C ALA A 324 -12.90 -33.52 -3.20
N SER A 325 -12.16 -34.24 -4.06
CA SER A 325 -12.69 -35.42 -4.75
C SER A 325 -13.22 -36.38 -3.68
N GLN A 326 -14.55 -36.54 -3.61
CA GLN A 326 -15.11 -37.55 -2.72
C GLN A 326 -14.52 -38.91 -3.13
N PRO A 327 -13.99 -39.71 -2.18
CA PRO A 327 -13.52 -41.04 -2.50
C PRO A 327 -14.67 -41.84 -3.13
N ALA A 328 -14.35 -42.66 -4.13
CA ALA A 328 -15.32 -43.45 -4.91
C ALA A 328 -16.19 -44.41 -4.06
N LEU A 329 -15.87 -44.58 -2.78
CA LEU A 329 -16.72 -45.27 -1.80
C LEU A 329 -17.53 -44.26 -1.00
N TRP A 330 -18.85 -44.29 -1.19
CA TRP A 330 -19.80 -43.66 -0.28
C TRP A 330 -19.79 -44.42 1.06
N VAL A 331 -19.28 -43.76 2.11
CA VAL A 331 -19.36 -44.28 3.48
C VAL A 331 -20.45 -43.48 4.22
N PRO A 332 -21.42 -44.13 4.89
CA PRO A 332 -22.46 -43.44 5.64
C PRO A 332 -21.88 -42.46 6.68
N ALA A 333 -22.53 -41.31 6.85
CA ALA A 333 -22.10 -40.22 7.75
C ALA A 333 -21.88 -40.65 9.22
N THR A 334 -22.40 -41.80 9.64
CA THR A 334 -22.18 -42.36 10.98
C THR A 334 -20.80 -42.99 11.17
N PHE A 335 -20.09 -43.29 10.08
CA PHE A 335 -18.72 -43.82 10.09
C PHE A 335 -17.68 -42.81 9.56
N SER A 336 -18.13 -41.73 8.92
CA SER A 336 -17.29 -40.58 8.60
C SER A 336 -17.28 -39.65 9.81
N SER A 337 -16.22 -39.73 10.63
CA SER A 337 -15.90 -38.59 11.48
C SER A 337 -15.74 -37.39 10.56
N ARG A 338 -16.56 -36.34 10.74
CA ARG A 338 -16.29 -35.00 10.23
C ARG A 338 -14.97 -34.50 10.85
N ASN A 339 -13.85 -35.03 10.40
CA ASN A 339 -12.60 -34.29 10.43
C ASN A 339 -12.66 -33.39 9.20
N PRO A 340 -12.63 -32.05 9.34
CA PRO A 340 -12.29 -31.20 8.21
C PRO A 340 -11.01 -31.79 7.60
N SER A 341 -11.01 -32.01 6.28
CA SER A 341 -9.93 -32.75 5.62
C SER A 341 -8.61 -32.15 6.07
N SER A 342 -7.74 -32.94 6.72
CA SER A 342 -6.40 -32.48 7.17
C SER A 342 -5.45 -32.18 6.01
N ARG A 343 -6.00 -32.20 4.79
CA ARG A 343 -5.36 -32.00 3.51
C ARG A 343 -6.28 -31.16 2.64
N LYS A 344 -5.70 -30.19 1.95
CA LYS A 344 -6.34 -29.32 0.96
C LYS A 344 -5.53 -29.31 -0.32
N GLU A 345 -6.19 -29.08 -1.44
CA GLU A 345 -5.53 -28.86 -2.72
C GLU A 345 -5.89 -27.46 -3.21
N VAL A 346 -4.86 -26.66 -3.53
CA VAL A 346 -5.03 -25.31 -4.03
C VAL A 346 -4.32 -25.20 -5.36
N GLU A 347 -5.01 -24.65 -6.35
CA GLU A 347 -4.52 -24.43 -7.69
C GLU A 347 -4.25 -22.94 -7.91
N ILE A 348 -3.15 -22.63 -8.59
CA ILE A 348 -2.70 -21.25 -8.81
C ILE A 348 -2.14 -21.08 -10.21
N GLY A 349 -2.55 -20.00 -10.85
CA GLY A 349 -2.01 -19.52 -12.12
C GLY A 349 -1.34 -18.17 -11.91
N TRP A 350 -0.10 -18.04 -12.37
CA TRP A 350 0.70 -16.84 -12.15
C TRP A 350 1.73 -16.66 -13.27
N SER A 351 2.34 -15.48 -13.35
CA SER A 351 3.40 -15.18 -14.30
C SER A 351 4.48 -14.31 -13.67
N LEU A 352 5.69 -14.41 -14.20
CA LEU A 352 6.86 -13.68 -13.73
C LEU A 352 7.76 -13.31 -14.90
N GLU A 353 8.20 -12.06 -14.93
CA GLU A 353 9.26 -11.58 -15.81
C GLU A 353 10.63 -12.00 -15.29
N LEU A 354 11.44 -12.60 -16.16
CA LEU A 354 12.79 -13.08 -15.89
C LEU A 354 13.74 -12.61 -16.99
N THR A 355 15.00 -12.35 -16.65
CA THR A 355 16.03 -12.08 -17.66
C THR A 355 16.35 -13.33 -18.49
N ASP A 356 16.62 -13.14 -19.78
CA ASP A 356 17.06 -14.22 -20.68
C ASP A 356 18.52 -14.60 -20.38
N THR A 357 18.69 -15.43 -19.35
CA THR A 357 19.98 -15.89 -18.83
C THR A 357 19.97 -17.40 -18.62
N GLN A 358 21.11 -18.05 -18.85
CA GLN A 358 21.27 -19.47 -18.49
C GLN A 358 21.21 -19.62 -16.96
N LEU A 359 20.10 -20.18 -16.47
CA LEU A 359 19.88 -20.40 -15.04
C LEU A 359 20.75 -21.55 -14.51
N SER A 360 21.42 -21.35 -13.38
CA SER A 360 22.18 -22.38 -12.67
C SER A 360 21.26 -23.44 -12.03
N GLY A 361 20.71 -24.33 -12.84
CA GLY A 361 19.82 -25.40 -12.38
C GLY A 361 18.41 -24.92 -12.00
N THR A 362 17.41 -25.80 -12.16
CA THR A 362 16.02 -25.52 -11.81
C THR A 362 15.77 -25.79 -10.33
N LEU A 363 15.30 -24.77 -9.60
CA LEU A 363 14.76 -24.94 -8.25
C LEU A 363 13.55 -25.89 -8.29
N LYS A 364 13.35 -26.72 -7.27
CA LYS A 364 12.25 -27.72 -7.26
C LYS A 364 10.87 -27.07 -7.33
N GLU A 365 10.74 -25.91 -6.71
CA GLU A 365 9.55 -25.09 -6.69
C GLU A 365 9.39 -24.21 -7.94
N MET A 366 10.33 -24.23 -8.88
CA MET A 366 10.24 -23.47 -10.13
C MET A 366 9.54 -24.31 -11.21
N PRO A 367 8.25 -24.05 -11.51
CA PRO A 367 7.53 -24.76 -12.57
C PRO A 367 8.00 -24.36 -13.96
N MET A 368 7.63 -25.17 -14.95
CA MET A 368 7.88 -24.90 -16.35
C MET A 368 6.97 -23.78 -16.86
N GLY A 369 7.57 -22.75 -17.46
CA GLY A 369 6.85 -21.74 -18.22
C GLY A 369 6.28 -22.35 -19.49
N THR A 370 4.96 -22.40 -19.66
CA THR A 370 4.34 -23.03 -20.84
C THR A 370 4.40 -22.16 -22.09
N THR A 371 4.46 -20.85 -21.90
CA THR A 371 4.70 -19.83 -22.93
C THR A 371 5.67 -18.80 -22.39
N VAL A 372 6.45 -18.18 -23.28
CA VAL A 372 7.38 -17.09 -22.95
C VAL A 372 7.19 -15.95 -23.93
N TYR A 373 7.02 -14.73 -23.41
CA TYR A 373 7.08 -13.52 -24.21
C TYR A 373 8.48 -12.90 -24.10
N LYS A 374 9.22 -12.90 -25.20
CA LYS A 374 10.64 -12.56 -25.20
C LYS A 374 10.92 -11.09 -24.94
N GLU A 375 10.01 -10.21 -25.34
CA GLU A 375 10.24 -8.75 -25.23
C GLU A 375 10.32 -8.29 -23.77
N THR A 376 9.54 -8.90 -22.89
CA THR A 376 9.57 -8.63 -21.43
C THR A 376 10.23 -9.73 -20.61
N GLY A 377 10.46 -10.90 -21.20
CA GLY A 377 10.93 -12.08 -20.48
C GLY A 377 9.84 -12.74 -19.62
N ARG A 378 8.55 -12.44 -19.86
CA ARG A 378 7.45 -13.01 -19.08
C ARG A 378 7.23 -14.48 -19.36
N HIS A 379 7.15 -15.27 -18.30
CA HIS A 379 6.82 -16.70 -18.30
C HIS A 379 5.50 -16.94 -17.57
N TRP A 380 4.65 -17.85 -18.09
CA TRP A 380 3.37 -18.23 -17.46
C TRP A 380 3.43 -19.62 -16.84
N PHE A 381 2.94 -19.73 -15.61
CA PHE A 381 3.04 -20.92 -14.78
C PHE A 381 1.70 -21.37 -14.24
N TRP A 382 1.50 -22.68 -14.24
CA TRP A 382 0.32 -23.33 -13.67
C TRP A 382 0.73 -24.45 -12.73
N THR A 383 0.35 -24.31 -11.47
CA THR A 383 0.75 -25.22 -10.41
C THR A 383 -0.43 -25.54 -9.50
N SER A 384 -0.40 -26.74 -8.91
CA SER A 384 -1.28 -27.09 -7.80
C SER A 384 -0.47 -27.55 -6.61
N TYR A 385 -0.98 -27.29 -5.42
CA TYR A 385 -0.28 -27.51 -4.16
C TYR A 385 -1.16 -28.30 -3.22
N THR A 386 -0.53 -29.24 -2.51
CA THR A 386 -1.14 -29.92 -1.38
C THR A 386 -0.73 -29.23 -0.09
N LEU A 387 -1.71 -28.79 0.69
CA LEU A 387 -1.52 -28.22 2.01
C LEU A 387 -2.00 -29.19 3.09
N VAL A 388 -1.31 -29.20 4.22
CA VAL A 388 -1.64 -29.98 5.41
C VAL A 388 -1.64 -29.08 6.65
N GLN A 389 -2.33 -29.52 7.69
CA GLN A 389 -2.23 -28.90 9.01
C GLN A 389 -0.95 -29.36 9.70
N ASP A 390 -0.02 -28.43 9.94
CA ASP A 390 1.24 -28.62 10.67
C ASP A 390 1.31 -27.59 11.80
N GLU A 391 1.52 -28.04 13.04
CA GLU A 391 1.49 -27.21 14.26
C GLU A 391 0.25 -26.28 14.42
N GLY A 392 -0.89 -26.67 13.86
CA GLY A 392 -2.15 -25.90 13.94
C GLY A 392 -2.28 -24.77 12.91
N ALA A 393 -1.40 -24.73 11.91
CA ALA A 393 -1.50 -23.83 10.76
C ALA A 393 -1.46 -24.61 9.43
N TRP A 394 -2.01 -24.03 8.37
CA TRP A 394 -1.87 -24.59 7.03
C TRP A 394 -0.43 -24.40 6.51
N ARG A 395 0.15 -25.47 5.98
CA ARG A 395 1.52 -25.50 5.44
C ARG A 395 1.59 -26.31 4.15
N ILE A 396 2.50 -25.92 3.26
CA ILE A 396 2.67 -26.49 1.93
C ILE A 396 3.53 -27.75 2.00
N GLN A 397 2.95 -28.88 1.60
CA GLN A 397 3.64 -30.18 1.64
C GLN A 397 4.20 -30.59 0.27
N HIS A 398 3.41 -30.40 -0.80
CA HIS A 398 3.78 -30.83 -2.14
C HIS A 398 3.35 -29.81 -3.18
N MET A 399 4.15 -29.68 -4.24
CA MET A 399 3.79 -28.95 -5.46
C MET A 399 3.67 -29.93 -6.62
N THR A 400 2.75 -29.62 -7.52
CA THR A 400 2.58 -30.25 -8.82
C THR A 400 2.68 -29.18 -9.89
N ASP A 401 3.54 -29.39 -10.89
CA ASP A 401 3.57 -28.59 -12.10
C ASP A 401 2.48 -29.06 -13.08
N GLU A 402 1.35 -28.34 -13.08
CA GLU A 402 0.20 -28.65 -13.93
C GLU A 402 0.47 -28.24 -15.39
N GLY A 403 1.30 -27.22 -15.61
CA GLY A 403 1.77 -26.83 -16.94
C GLY A 403 2.61 -27.92 -17.62
N ALA A 404 3.57 -28.50 -16.89
CA ALA A 404 4.34 -29.65 -17.36
C ALA A 404 3.47 -30.88 -17.63
N LYS A 405 2.49 -31.15 -16.75
CA LYS A 405 1.51 -32.21 -16.99
C LYS A 405 0.71 -31.96 -18.27
N ALA A 406 0.22 -30.74 -18.48
CA ALA A 406 -0.54 -30.39 -19.68
C ALA A 406 0.26 -30.64 -20.98
N GLN A 407 1.53 -30.24 -21.03
CA GLN A 407 2.41 -30.49 -22.18
C GLN A 407 2.57 -31.99 -22.51
N SER A 408 2.47 -32.85 -21.50
CA SER A 408 2.61 -34.32 -21.67
C SER A 408 1.32 -35.03 -22.10
N LEU A 409 0.18 -34.36 -22.14
CA LEU A 409 -1.10 -34.96 -22.54
C LEU A 409 -1.15 -35.22 -24.05
N ALA A 410 -1.90 -36.26 -24.43
CA ALA A 410 -2.21 -36.54 -25.84
C ALA A 410 -3.16 -35.48 -26.43
N ILE A 411 -3.10 -35.28 -27.74
CA ILE A 411 -3.92 -34.30 -28.47
C ILE A 411 -5.42 -34.49 -28.18
N GLU A 412 -5.91 -35.73 -28.17
CA GLU A 412 -7.32 -36.04 -27.94
C GLU A 412 -7.77 -35.64 -26.53
N GLU A 413 -6.90 -35.81 -25.53
CA GLU A 413 -7.19 -35.43 -24.15
C GLU A 413 -7.14 -33.90 -23.98
N LEU A 414 -6.20 -33.21 -24.63
CA LEU A 414 -6.14 -31.75 -24.64
C LEU A 414 -7.42 -31.16 -25.23
N GLN A 415 -7.81 -31.59 -26.43
CA GLN A 415 -9.03 -31.14 -27.11
C GLN A 415 -10.29 -31.43 -26.29
N LYS A 416 -10.34 -32.59 -25.64
CA LYS A 416 -11.45 -32.96 -24.75
C LYS A 416 -11.56 -31.99 -23.56
N ARG A 417 -10.45 -31.69 -22.88
CA ARG A 417 -10.45 -30.78 -21.72
C ARG A 417 -10.79 -29.34 -22.10
N ILE A 418 -10.23 -28.86 -23.21
CA ILE A 418 -10.57 -27.54 -23.78
C ILE A 418 -12.08 -27.44 -24.00
N LYS A 419 -12.66 -28.45 -24.67
CA LYS A 419 -14.10 -28.49 -24.92
C LYS A 419 -14.93 -28.54 -23.63
N GLU A 420 -14.55 -29.34 -22.64
CA GLU A 420 -15.24 -29.40 -21.35
C GLU A 420 -15.26 -28.04 -20.64
N HIS A 421 -14.15 -27.29 -20.72
CA HIS A 421 -14.08 -25.93 -20.15
C HIS A 421 -14.91 -24.94 -20.95
N ASP A 422 -14.88 -24.98 -22.28
CA ASP A 422 -15.68 -24.11 -23.14
C ASP A 422 -17.19 -24.35 -22.96
N ASP A 423 -17.61 -25.62 -22.90
CA ASP A 423 -19.01 -25.99 -22.64
C ASP A 423 -19.47 -25.47 -21.27
N ARG A 424 -18.60 -25.56 -20.24
CA ARG A 424 -18.89 -25.04 -18.90
C ARG A 424 -18.98 -23.52 -18.87
N VAL A 425 -18.06 -22.81 -19.52
CA VAL A 425 -18.10 -21.35 -19.63
C VAL A 425 -19.39 -20.90 -20.32
N ASN A 426 -19.74 -21.53 -21.45
CA ASN A 426 -20.96 -21.23 -22.17
C ASN A 426 -22.22 -21.48 -21.32
N GLN A 427 -22.24 -22.56 -20.53
CA GLN A 427 -23.32 -22.84 -19.59
C GLN A 427 -23.47 -21.70 -18.56
N ILE A 428 -22.37 -21.27 -17.94
CA ILE A 428 -22.39 -20.19 -16.94
C ILE A 428 -22.93 -18.90 -17.54
N LEU A 429 -22.48 -18.54 -18.74
CA LEU A 429 -22.92 -17.34 -19.46
C LEU A 429 -24.42 -17.39 -19.83
N GLN A 430 -24.94 -18.57 -20.18
CA GLN A 430 -26.37 -18.76 -20.48
C GLN A 430 -27.26 -18.71 -19.22
N GLU A 431 -26.75 -19.16 -18.08
CA GLU A 431 -27.46 -19.15 -16.80
C GLU A 431 -27.46 -17.77 -16.13
N GLN A 432 -26.64 -16.82 -16.60
CA GLN A 432 -26.44 -15.53 -15.98
C GLN A 432 -27.69 -14.64 -16.15
N LYS A 433 -28.32 -14.31 -15.01
CA LYS A 433 -29.39 -13.29 -14.91
C LYS A 433 -28.83 -12.07 -14.18
N PRO A 434 -29.19 -10.83 -14.57
CA PRO A 434 -28.70 -9.63 -13.90
C PRO A 434 -29.04 -9.63 -12.39
N ASN A 435 -28.09 -9.22 -11.53
CA ASN A 435 -28.24 -9.01 -10.08
C ASN A 435 -28.44 -10.27 -9.21
N GLN A 436 -27.73 -11.38 -9.49
CA GLN A 436 -27.71 -12.54 -8.59
C GLN A 436 -26.55 -12.46 -7.58
N PRO A 437 -26.73 -12.94 -6.34
CA PRO A 437 -25.68 -12.92 -5.31
C PRO A 437 -24.42 -13.73 -5.69
N ASP A 438 -24.54 -14.73 -6.58
CA ASP A 438 -23.44 -15.63 -6.97
C ASP A 438 -22.66 -15.15 -8.21
N GLU A 439 -22.88 -13.92 -8.67
CA GLU A 439 -22.31 -13.40 -9.92
C GLU A 439 -20.77 -13.34 -9.90
N GLN A 440 -20.20 -12.94 -8.76
CA GLN A 440 -18.74 -12.88 -8.59
C GLN A 440 -18.10 -14.27 -8.66
N GLN A 441 -18.66 -15.26 -7.96
CA GLN A 441 -18.13 -16.63 -7.95
C GLN A 441 -18.20 -17.26 -9.34
N LYS A 442 -19.26 -16.98 -10.11
CA LYS A 442 -19.39 -17.41 -11.51
C LYS A 442 -18.35 -16.75 -12.40
N ALA A 443 -18.09 -15.45 -12.24
CA ALA A 443 -17.05 -14.75 -12.98
C ALA A 443 -15.65 -15.31 -12.69
N GLU A 444 -15.34 -15.58 -11.41
CA GLU A 444 -14.10 -16.23 -10.99
C GLU A 444 -13.97 -17.65 -11.59
N GLU A 445 -15.06 -18.43 -11.67
CA GLU A 445 -15.05 -19.72 -12.37
C GLU A 445 -14.78 -19.57 -13.86
N VAL A 446 -15.39 -18.60 -14.54
CA VAL A 446 -15.15 -18.35 -15.97
C VAL A 446 -13.69 -18.01 -16.22
N ILE A 447 -13.12 -17.06 -15.46
CA ILE A 447 -11.70 -16.68 -15.58
C ILE A 447 -10.80 -17.89 -15.36
N TRP A 448 -11.03 -18.63 -14.28
CA TRP A 448 -10.25 -19.83 -13.96
C TRP A 448 -10.26 -20.87 -15.08
N ARG A 449 -11.45 -21.17 -15.63
CA ARG A 449 -11.59 -22.14 -16.74
C ARG A 449 -10.88 -21.66 -18.00
N ILE A 450 -11.04 -20.40 -18.37
CA ILE A 450 -10.38 -19.80 -19.53
C ILE A 450 -8.85 -19.88 -19.39
N VAL A 451 -8.32 -19.58 -18.20
CA VAL A 451 -6.89 -19.66 -17.93
C VAL A 451 -6.37 -21.10 -18.02
N GLN A 452 -7.08 -22.09 -17.47
CA GLN A 452 -6.74 -23.50 -17.65
C GLN A 452 -6.69 -23.88 -19.14
N THR A 453 -7.67 -23.41 -19.91
CA THR A 453 -7.72 -23.64 -21.35
C THR A 453 -6.51 -23.04 -22.07
N LEU A 454 -6.04 -21.85 -21.69
CA LEU A 454 -4.81 -21.28 -22.27
C LEU A 454 -3.58 -22.17 -22.07
N TYR A 455 -3.47 -22.88 -20.94
CA TYR A 455 -2.38 -23.83 -20.71
C TYR A 455 -2.51 -25.09 -21.58
N TYR A 456 -3.73 -25.55 -21.84
CA TYR A 456 -3.96 -26.62 -22.80
C TYR A 456 -3.73 -26.17 -24.24
N ASP A 457 -4.07 -24.92 -24.57
CA ASP A 457 -3.81 -24.30 -25.87
C ASP A 457 -2.29 -24.21 -26.12
N ASP A 458 -1.49 -23.82 -25.12
CA ASP A 458 -0.03 -23.84 -25.22
C ASP A 458 0.52 -25.22 -25.60
N ALA A 459 0.02 -26.27 -24.93
CA ALA A 459 0.39 -27.64 -25.21
C ALA A 459 -0.07 -28.08 -26.61
N LEU A 460 -1.31 -27.75 -26.98
CA LEU A 460 -1.87 -28.10 -28.27
C LEU A 460 -1.14 -27.42 -29.41
N MET A 461 -0.74 -26.15 -29.24
CA MET A 461 0.08 -25.43 -30.20
C MET A 461 1.47 -26.08 -30.35
N VAL A 462 2.08 -26.60 -29.27
CA VAL A 462 3.35 -27.36 -29.37
C VAL A 462 3.16 -28.65 -30.18
N HIS A 463 2.08 -29.40 -29.95
CA HIS A 463 1.78 -30.64 -30.68
C HIS A 463 1.35 -30.40 -32.14
N LEU A 464 0.65 -29.30 -32.40
CA LEU A 464 0.06 -28.95 -33.70
C LEU A 464 0.54 -27.55 -34.17
N PRO A 465 1.85 -27.36 -34.40
CA PRO A 465 2.41 -26.03 -34.70
C PRO A 465 1.88 -25.42 -35.99
N PHE A 466 1.38 -26.24 -36.92
CA PHE A 466 0.87 -25.82 -38.24
C PHE A 466 -0.66 -25.83 -38.33
N ASP A 467 -1.39 -26.03 -37.22
CA ASP A 467 -2.85 -25.91 -37.20
C ASP A 467 -3.26 -24.46 -36.92
N ARG A 468 -3.78 -23.77 -37.94
CA ARG A 468 -4.16 -22.36 -37.84
C ARG A 468 -5.28 -22.14 -36.82
N ASN A 469 -6.25 -23.05 -36.73
CA ASN A 469 -7.40 -22.87 -35.85
C ASN A 469 -6.96 -22.90 -34.39
N VAL A 470 -6.11 -23.88 -34.04
CA VAL A 470 -5.52 -23.98 -32.69
C VAL A 470 -4.82 -22.69 -32.29
N ASN A 471 -4.00 -22.13 -33.17
CA ASN A 471 -3.27 -20.90 -32.86
C ASN A 471 -4.20 -19.68 -32.77
N GLY A 472 -5.21 -19.60 -33.64
CA GLY A 472 -6.20 -18.53 -33.63
C GLY A 472 -7.10 -18.55 -32.39
N ASP A 473 -7.57 -19.74 -32.00
CA ASP A 473 -8.41 -19.94 -30.80
C ASP A 473 -7.64 -19.52 -29.53
N ALA A 474 -6.36 -19.91 -29.41
CA ALA A 474 -5.48 -19.50 -28.33
C ALA A 474 -5.32 -17.97 -28.25
N TYR A 475 -5.09 -17.31 -29.40
CA TYR A 475 -5.02 -15.86 -29.51
C TYR A 475 -6.31 -15.16 -29.06
N HIS A 476 -7.46 -15.57 -29.60
CA HIS A 476 -8.74 -14.97 -29.26
C HIS A 476 -9.09 -15.13 -27.78
N ARG A 477 -8.75 -16.30 -27.20
CA ARG A 477 -8.93 -16.56 -25.78
C ARG A 477 -8.04 -15.65 -24.91
N ALA A 478 -6.77 -15.47 -25.29
CA ALA A 478 -5.85 -14.60 -24.57
C ALA A 478 -6.29 -13.12 -24.60
N ILE A 479 -6.74 -12.64 -25.77
CA ILE A 479 -7.31 -11.29 -25.90
C ILE A 479 -8.58 -11.13 -25.07
N GLY A 480 -9.47 -12.12 -25.08
CA GLY A 480 -10.71 -12.09 -24.29
C GLY A 480 -10.47 -11.98 -22.78
N LEU A 481 -9.31 -12.45 -22.30
CA LEU A 481 -8.88 -12.33 -20.90
C LEU A 481 -8.11 -11.02 -20.61
N GLY A 482 -7.75 -10.24 -21.63
CA GLY A 482 -6.83 -9.10 -21.48
C GLY A 482 -5.36 -9.51 -21.29
N ALA A 483 -4.99 -10.76 -21.64
CA ALA A 483 -3.63 -11.27 -21.54
C ALA A 483 -2.78 -10.84 -22.76
N HIS A 484 -2.59 -9.54 -22.94
CA HIS A 484 -1.98 -8.94 -24.15
C HIS A 484 -0.60 -9.49 -24.48
N GLU A 485 0.30 -9.63 -23.50
CA GLU A 485 1.65 -10.18 -23.72
C GLU A 485 1.62 -11.63 -24.22
N ARG A 486 0.72 -12.46 -23.68
CA ARG A 486 0.55 -13.85 -24.10
C ARG A 486 -0.04 -13.92 -25.50
N ALA A 487 -1.03 -13.08 -25.80
CA ALA A 487 -1.61 -12.94 -27.13
C ALA A 487 -0.56 -12.52 -28.17
N ILE A 488 0.33 -11.58 -27.83
CA ILE A 488 1.45 -11.18 -28.68
C ILE A 488 2.40 -12.35 -28.93
N ALA A 489 2.76 -13.12 -27.90
CA ALA A 489 3.62 -14.30 -28.07
C ALA A 489 3.02 -15.31 -29.06
N TYR A 490 1.69 -15.49 -29.05
CA TYR A 490 0.99 -16.31 -30.03
C TYR A 490 1.02 -15.70 -31.43
N LEU A 491 0.70 -14.41 -31.58
CA LEU A 491 0.72 -13.72 -32.88
C LEU A 491 2.12 -13.74 -33.52
N GLU A 492 3.18 -13.53 -32.75
CA GLU A 492 4.55 -13.63 -33.25
C GLU A 492 4.87 -15.04 -33.75
N ARG A 493 4.37 -16.07 -33.05
CA ARG A 493 4.49 -17.45 -33.50
C ARG A 493 3.72 -17.68 -34.79
N ILE A 494 2.48 -17.20 -34.90
CA ILE A 494 1.66 -17.31 -36.11
C ILE A 494 2.33 -16.61 -37.29
N ALA A 495 2.82 -15.38 -37.10
CA ALA A 495 3.48 -14.59 -38.14
C ALA A 495 4.76 -15.25 -38.67
N ARG A 496 5.47 -16.01 -37.81
CA ARG A 496 6.65 -16.81 -38.21
C ARG A 496 6.27 -18.09 -38.94
N THR A 497 5.17 -18.73 -38.56
CA THR A 497 4.77 -20.04 -39.11
C THR A 497 3.97 -19.94 -40.40
N PHE A 498 3.06 -18.97 -40.53
CA PHE A 498 2.10 -18.87 -41.63
C PHE A 498 2.35 -17.62 -42.48
N ALA A 499 3.27 -17.73 -43.44
CA ALA A 499 3.67 -16.60 -44.28
C ALA A 499 2.51 -16.00 -45.10
N GLU A 500 1.55 -16.81 -45.54
CA GLU A 500 0.38 -16.35 -46.33
C GLU A 500 -0.55 -15.39 -45.57
N TYR A 501 -0.55 -15.43 -44.24
CA TYR A 501 -1.39 -14.57 -43.39
C TYR A 501 -0.56 -13.51 -42.65
N ARG A 502 0.74 -13.40 -42.96
CA ARG A 502 1.66 -12.54 -42.23
C ARG A 502 1.17 -11.09 -42.19
N GLY A 503 0.65 -10.56 -43.30
CA GLY A 503 0.08 -9.21 -43.38
C GLY A 503 -1.01 -8.99 -42.34
N GLU A 504 -2.03 -9.86 -42.32
CA GLU A 504 -3.15 -9.81 -41.35
C GLU A 504 -2.68 -9.93 -39.90
N VAL A 505 -1.80 -10.90 -39.62
CA VAL A 505 -1.28 -11.17 -38.28
C VAL A 505 -0.43 -10.01 -37.76
N LEU A 506 0.35 -9.35 -38.63
CA LEU A 506 1.10 -8.14 -38.26
C LEU A 506 0.19 -6.96 -37.92
N ARG A 507 -1.00 -6.85 -38.55
CA ARG A 507 -2.01 -5.84 -38.15
C ARG A 507 -2.54 -6.12 -36.76
N GLN A 508 -2.92 -7.38 -36.49
CA GLN A 508 -3.37 -7.80 -35.16
C GLN A 508 -2.28 -7.61 -34.10
N LEU A 509 -1.01 -7.86 -34.46
CA LEU A 509 0.15 -7.65 -33.60
C LEU A 509 0.31 -6.18 -33.25
N GLY A 510 0.19 -5.29 -34.23
CA GLY A 510 0.23 -3.84 -34.01
C GLY A 510 -0.88 -3.36 -33.08
N ILE A 511 -2.13 -3.77 -33.33
CA ILE A 511 -3.27 -3.44 -32.45
C ILE A 511 -3.04 -3.94 -31.02
N THR A 512 -2.62 -5.21 -30.87
CA THR A 512 -2.42 -5.81 -29.54
C THR A 512 -1.28 -5.14 -28.77
N ARG A 513 -0.20 -4.75 -29.46
CA ARG A 513 0.92 -3.99 -28.88
C ARG A 513 0.50 -2.59 -28.45
N GLU A 514 -0.39 -1.94 -29.18
CA GLU A 514 -0.94 -0.64 -28.75
C GLU A 514 -1.82 -0.80 -27.50
N SER A 515 -2.66 -1.84 -27.42
CA SER A 515 -3.40 -2.14 -26.19
C SER A 515 -2.48 -2.43 -25.00
N LEU A 516 -1.35 -3.11 -25.22
CA LEU A 516 -0.34 -3.31 -24.18
C LEU A 516 0.37 -2.01 -23.78
N SER A 517 0.60 -1.10 -24.73
CA SER A 517 1.11 0.25 -24.46
C SER A 517 0.16 1.01 -23.51
N GLU A 518 -1.14 1.04 -23.83
CA GLU A 518 -2.16 1.66 -22.99
C GLU A 518 -2.20 1.03 -21.59
N TYR A 519 -2.17 -0.30 -21.50
CA TYR A 519 -2.11 -1.06 -20.24
C TYR A 519 -0.94 -0.64 -19.33
N TYR A 520 0.24 -0.40 -19.90
CA TYR A 520 1.41 0.08 -19.14
C TYR A 520 1.32 1.57 -18.82
N GLY A 521 0.77 2.39 -19.73
CA GLY A 521 0.57 3.82 -19.51
C GLY A 521 -0.36 4.11 -18.34
N GLU A 522 -1.48 3.38 -18.23
CA GLU A 522 -2.43 3.49 -17.11
C GLU A 522 -1.80 3.14 -15.74
N ARG A 523 -0.76 2.30 -15.73
CA ARG A 523 0.01 1.95 -14.53
C ARG A 523 1.20 2.89 -14.26
N GLY A 524 1.38 3.93 -15.06
CA GLY A 524 2.48 4.88 -14.95
C GLY A 524 3.84 4.34 -15.42
N MET A 525 3.86 3.21 -16.13
CA MET A 525 5.08 2.60 -16.70
C MET A 525 5.40 3.22 -18.07
N ASN A 526 5.61 4.54 -18.10
CA ASN A 526 5.66 5.34 -19.32
C ASN A 526 6.71 4.88 -20.34
N GLU A 527 7.90 4.45 -19.90
CA GLU A 527 8.94 3.95 -20.81
C GLU A 527 8.53 2.66 -21.51
N ARG A 528 7.89 1.72 -20.78
CA ARG A 528 7.35 0.50 -21.36
C ARG A 528 6.19 0.79 -22.30
N ALA A 529 5.29 1.71 -21.93
CA ALA A 529 4.19 2.14 -22.78
C ALA A 529 4.71 2.66 -24.12
N GLN A 530 5.67 3.60 -24.08
CA GLN A 530 6.28 4.16 -25.28
C GLN A 530 6.95 3.09 -26.15
N HIS A 531 7.69 2.16 -25.54
CA HIS A 531 8.33 1.04 -26.25
C HIS A 531 7.33 0.18 -27.01
N PHE A 532 6.21 -0.21 -26.38
CA PHE A 532 5.19 -1.00 -27.04
C PHE A 532 4.40 -0.23 -28.10
N ALA A 533 4.25 1.08 -27.95
CA ALA A 533 3.66 1.94 -28.98
C ALA A 533 4.55 2.00 -30.24
N GLU A 534 5.88 2.06 -30.07
CA GLU A 534 6.84 2.01 -31.18
C GLU A 534 6.82 0.65 -31.88
N LEU A 535 6.77 -0.45 -31.11
CA LEU A 535 6.61 -1.78 -31.67
C LEU A 535 5.27 -1.96 -32.39
N ALA A 536 4.19 -1.34 -31.89
CA ALA A 536 2.89 -1.34 -32.54
C ALA A 536 2.97 -0.73 -33.93
N GLU A 537 3.51 0.49 -34.02
CA GLU A 537 3.72 1.21 -35.29
C GLU A 537 4.60 0.41 -36.26
N ALA A 538 5.71 -0.15 -35.78
CA ALA A 538 6.61 -0.97 -36.59
C ALA A 538 5.88 -2.19 -37.20
N SER A 539 4.98 -2.82 -36.43
CA SER A 539 4.20 -3.98 -36.89
C SER A 539 3.23 -3.60 -38.00
N ILE A 540 2.57 -2.45 -37.88
CA ILE A 540 1.64 -1.96 -38.91
C ILE A 540 2.39 -1.54 -40.18
N ARG A 541 3.56 -0.90 -40.03
CA ARG A 541 4.43 -0.54 -41.16
C ARG A 541 4.89 -1.79 -41.91
N GLU A 542 5.38 -2.80 -41.21
CA GLU A 542 5.77 -4.08 -41.81
C GLU A 542 4.56 -4.76 -42.49
N SER A 543 3.38 -4.72 -41.87
CA SER A 543 2.16 -5.26 -42.49
C SER A 543 1.87 -4.63 -43.85
N LEU A 544 2.01 -3.30 -43.97
CA LEU A 544 1.78 -2.56 -45.22
C LEU A 544 2.85 -2.85 -46.29
N GLU A 545 4.08 -3.17 -45.88
CA GLU A 545 5.12 -3.63 -46.80
C GLU A 545 4.84 -5.04 -47.33
N VAL A 546 4.28 -5.92 -46.49
CA VAL A 546 3.87 -7.28 -46.88
C VAL A 546 2.63 -7.24 -47.79
N GLU A 547 1.65 -6.42 -47.43
CA GLU A 547 0.37 -6.32 -48.10
C GLU A 547 -0.15 -4.88 -48.03
N ASN A 548 -0.15 -4.16 -49.16
CA ASN A 548 -0.83 -2.87 -49.21
C ASN A 548 -2.36 -3.07 -49.17
N ASN A 549 -3.00 -2.64 -48.09
CA ASN A 549 -4.42 -2.88 -47.85
C ASN A 549 -5.09 -1.75 -47.06
N ILE A 550 -6.43 -1.69 -47.17
CA ILE A 550 -7.26 -0.65 -46.55
C ILE A 550 -7.08 -0.63 -45.03
N SER A 551 -7.18 -1.78 -44.36
CA SER A 551 -7.13 -1.87 -42.90
C SER A 551 -5.78 -1.42 -42.33
N GLY A 552 -4.67 -1.80 -42.96
CA GLY A 552 -3.33 -1.39 -42.53
C GLY A 552 -3.17 0.13 -42.58
N HIS A 553 -3.66 0.77 -43.64
CA HIS A 553 -3.63 2.23 -43.76
C HIS A 553 -4.54 2.92 -42.75
N ALA A 554 -5.76 2.41 -42.53
CA ALA A 554 -6.68 2.95 -41.53
C ALA A 554 -6.12 2.83 -40.11
N ILE A 555 -5.58 1.66 -39.74
CA ILE A 555 -4.96 1.43 -38.43
C ILE A 555 -3.75 2.34 -38.23
N MET A 556 -2.90 2.51 -39.24
CA MET A 556 -1.75 3.41 -39.15
C MET A 556 -2.18 4.87 -38.92
N ALA A 557 -3.21 5.34 -39.63
CA ALA A 557 -3.74 6.68 -39.46
C ALA A 557 -4.30 6.91 -38.05
N GLU A 558 -5.09 5.97 -37.53
CA GLU A 558 -5.61 6.03 -36.16
C GLU A 558 -4.49 6.01 -35.12
N LEU A 559 -3.46 5.18 -35.31
CA LEU A 559 -2.31 5.11 -34.41
C LEU A 559 -1.53 6.44 -34.37
N ILE A 560 -1.26 7.04 -35.54
CA ILE A 560 -0.61 8.35 -35.63
C ILE A 560 -1.48 9.41 -34.96
N PHE A 561 -2.79 9.41 -35.21
CA PHE A 561 -3.74 10.36 -34.65
C PHE A 561 -3.78 10.30 -33.12
N ARG A 562 -3.99 9.11 -32.55
CA ARG A 562 -4.07 8.90 -31.09
C ARG A 562 -2.80 9.33 -30.37
N ARG A 563 -1.64 9.11 -30.98
CA ARG A 563 -0.33 9.46 -30.41
C ARG A 563 0.04 10.93 -30.61
N GLY A 564 -0.83 11.74 -31.22
CA GLY A 564 -0.54 13.14 -31.53
C GLY A 564 0.60 13.30 -32.54
N GLY A 565 0.75 12.33 -33.44
CA GLY A 565 1.76 12.32 -34.49
C GLY A 565 1.45 13.29 -35.64
N ASN A 566 2.16 13.14 -36.75
CA ASN A 566 1.99 14.03 -37.90
C ASN A 566 0.65 13.77 -38.61
N LEU A 567 -0.30 14.69 -38.43
CA LEU A 567 -1.62 14.61 -39.05
C LEU A 567 -1.59 14.57 -40.59
N ASP A 568 -0.56 15.14 -41.23
CA ASP A 568 -0.39 15.06 -42.69
C ASP A 568 -0.08 13.63 -43.14
N GLU A 569 0.69 12.90 -42.34
CA GLU A 569 1.01 11.49 -42.59
C GLU A 569 -0.23 10.61 -42.36
N ALA A 570 -0.95 10.82 -41.26
CA ALA A 570 -2.22 10.12 -41.00
C ALA A 570 -3.22 10.32 -42.15
N GLU A 571 -3.40 11.56 -42.60
CA GLU A 571 -4.27 11.89 -43.73
C GLU A 571 -3.81 11.23 -45.04
N ALA A 572 -2.49 11.13 -45.27
CA ALA A 572 -1.95 10.44 -46.44
C ALA A 572 -2.29 8.93 -46.42
N HIS A 573 -2.21 8.29 -45.25
CA HIS A 573 -2.65 6.90 -45.10
C HIS A 573 -4.17 6.75 -45.38
N LEU A 574 -5.01 7.64 -44.85
CA LEU A 574 -6.45 7.61 -45.15
C LEU A 574 -6.77 7.82 -46.63
N LYS A 575 -6.00 8.66 -47.34
CA LYS A 575 -6.15 8.83 -48.80
C LYS A 575 -5.87 7.52 -49.54
N GLN A 576 -4.81 6.81 -49.18
CA GLN A 576 -4.51 5.49 -49.72
C GLN A 576 -5.62 4.49 -49.41
N ALA A 577 -6.12 4.46 -48.17
CA ALA A 577 -7.24 3.60 -47.78
C ALA A 577 -8.50 3.87 -48.63
N ARG A 578 -8.84 5.15 -48.84
CA ARG A 578 -10.01 5.56 -49.63
C ARG A 578 -9.92 5.19 -51.11
N GLU A 579 -8.72 5.23 -51.69
CA GLU A 579 -8.50 4.83 -53.10
C GLU A 579 -8.75 3.34 -53.34
N MET A 580 -8.59 2.51 -52.30
CA MET A 580 -8.79 1.07 -52.37
C MET A 580 -10.19 0.61 -51.93
N VAL A 581 -10.98 1.50 -51.31
CA VAL A 581 -12.24 1.13 -50.69
C VAL A 581 -13.28 0.71 -51.73
N THR A 582 -13.95 -0.41 -51.49
CA THR A 582 -15.01 -0.92 -52.39
C THR A 582 -16.36 -1.04 -51.71
N ASP A 583 -16.39 -0.96 -50.38
CA ASP A 583 -17.58 -1.15 -49.56
C ASP A 583 -17.89 0.12 -48.75
N LYS A 584 -19.19 0.39 -48.57
CA LYS A 584 -19.69 1.61 -47.92
C LYS A 584 -19.34 1.67 -46.43
N ASP A 585 -19.31 0.53 -45.75
CA ASP A 585 -19.04 0.48 -44.31
C ASP A 585 -17.57 0.86 -44.05
N GLN A 586 -16.66 0.39 -44.89
CA GLN A 586 -15.25 0.78 -44.85
C GLN A 586 -15.07 2.27 -45.23
N GLU A 587 -15.79 2.75 -46.24
CA GLU A 587 -15.77 4.17 -46.63
C GLU A 587 -16.26 5.06 -45.49
N ALA A 588 -17.30 4.65 -44.75
CA ALA A 588 -17.82 5.37 -43.60
C ALA A 588 -16.79 5.52 -42.48
N ASN A 589 -16.04 4.46 -42.18
CA ASN A 589 -14.94 4.50 -41.20
C ASN A 589 -13.87 5.51 -41.62
N ILE A 590 -13.38 5.41 -42.87
CA ILE A 590 -12.34 6.29 -43.40
C ILE A 590 -12.79 7.76 -43.40
N GLU A 591 -14.03 8.05 -43.79
CA GLU A 591 -14.58 9.40 -43.76
C GLU A 591 -14.76 9.91 -42.32
N SER A 592 -15.08 9.04 -41.35
CA SER A 592 -15.04 9.43 -39.93
C SER A 592 -13.63 9.82 -39.48
N ASP A 593 -12.61 9.08 -39.91
CA ASP A 593 -11.22 9.36 -39.52
C ASP A 593 -10.69 10.64 -40.17
N PHE A 594 -11.05 10.93 -41.42
CA PHE A 594 -10.81 12.25 -42.04
C PHE A 594 -11.48 13.37 -41.24
N GLY A 595 -12.71 13.12 -40.78
CA GLY A 595 -13.43 14.04 -39.91
C GLY A 595 -12.71 14.30 -38.59
N ASN A 596 -12.14 13.27 -37.96
CA ASN A 596 -11.35 13.38 -36.73
C ASN A 596 -10.12 14.26 -36.95
N ILE A 597 -9.34 13.99 -38.00
CA ILE A 597 -8.14 14.77 -38.36
C ILE A 597 -8.50 16.25 -38.62
N SER A 598 -9.55 16.49 -39.42
CA SER A 598 -10.01 17.84 -39.76
C SER A 598 -10.49 18.60 -38.51
N PHE A 599 -11.18 17.90 -37.60
CA PHE A 599 -11.66 18.47 -36.36
C PHE A 599 -10.51 18.91 -35.43
N GLU A 600 -9.48 18.07 -35.29
CA GLU A 600 -8.28 18.41 -34.51
C GLU A 600 -7.52 19.60 -35.10
N ARG A 601 -7.46 19.71 -36.44
CA ARG A 601 -6.92 20.90 -37.13
C ARG A 601 -7.81 22.14 -37.06
N GLN A 602 -8.96 22.07 -36.39
CA GLN A 602 -9.97 23.14 -36.33
C GLN A 602 -10.57 23.52 -37.70
N GLN A 603 -10.45 22.64 -38.69
CA GLN A 603 -11.08 22.77 -40.01
C GLN A 603 -12.54 22.30 -39.92
N LEU A 604 -13.35 23.07 -39.19
CA LEU A 604 -14.69 22.63 -38.76
C LEU A 604 -15.65 22.35 -39.92
N ASP A 605 -15.62 23.15 -41.00
CA ASP A 605 -16.50 22.92 -42.16
C ASP A 605 -16.13 21.62 -42.90
N GLU A 606 -14.84 21.31 -43.02
CA GLU A 606 -14.33 20.08 -43.64
C GLU A 606 -14.65 18.86 -42.76
N ALA A 607 -14.44 18.98 -41.44
CA ALA A 607 -14.85 17.96 -40.48
C ALA A 607 -16.35 17.65 -40.57
N LEU A 608 -17.19 18.68 -40.67
CA LEU A 608 -18.63 18.51 -40.81
C LEU A 608 -19.00 17.76 -42.10
N GLN A 609 -18.36 18.09 -43.22
CA GLN A 609 -18.58 17.41 -44.50
C GLN A 609 -18.23 15.92 -44.41
N HIS A 610 -17.05 15.60 -43.86
CA HIS A 610 -16.59 14.23 -43.69
C HIS A 610 -17.50 13.42 -42.76
N TYR A 611 -17.90 13.98 -41.62
CA TYR A 611 -18.81 13.29 -40.71
C TYR A 611 -20.22 13.11 -41.31
N GLN A 612 -20.73 14.10 -42.05
CA GLN A 612 -22.00 13.97 -42.77
C GLN A 612 -21.92 12.88 -43.83
N ARG A 613 -20.79 12.81 -44.57
CA ARG A 613 -20.56 11.74 -45.54
C ARG A 613 -20.55 10.36 -44.88
N ALA A 614 -19.88 10.20 -43.74
CA ALA A 614 -19.91 8.97 -42.96
C ALA A 614 -21.34 8.60 -42.53
N ALA A 615 -22.13 9.57 -42.05
CA ALA A 615 -23.54 9.35 -41.66
C ALA A 615 -24.48 9.06 -42.85
N GLU A 616 -24.16 9.54 -44.05
CA GLU A 616 -24.88 9.19 -45.29
C GLU A 616 -24.59 7.75 -45.73
N LEU A 617 -23.34 7.32 -45.57
CA LEU A 617 -22.89 5.96 -45.91
C LEU A 617 -23.46 4.93 -44.94
N ASP A 618 -23.33 5.21 -43.64
CA ASP A 618 -23.91 4.43 -42.56
C ASP A 618 -24.61 5.36 -41.54
N PRO A 619 -25.96 5.47 -41.62
CA PRO A 619 -26.75 6.26 -40.67
C PRO A 619 -26.65 5.80 -39.22
N ASN A 620 -26.20 4.56 -39.00
CA ASN A 620 -26.01 3.94 -37.69
C ASN A 620 -24.54 3.94 -37.26
N PHE A 621 -23.67 4.64 -37.98
CA PHE A 621 -22.24 4.69 -37.67
C PHE A 621 -22.01 5.16 -36.24
N ASN A 622 -21.19 4.40 -35.52
CA ASN A 622 -20.99 4.58 -34.09
C ASN A 622 -20.55 6.02 -33.76
N ASN A 623 -21.22 6.67 -32.81
CA ASN A 623 -20.93 8.03 -32.35
C ASN A 623 -20.99 9.15 -33.41
N ILE A 624 -21.46 8.90 -34.65
CA ILE A 624 -21.34 9.90 -35.72
C ILE A 624 -22.18 11.15 -35.48
N TRP A 625 -23.42 10.98 -35.03
CA TRP A 625 -24.33 12.09 -34.75
C TRP A 625 -23.83 12.97 -33.60
N TYR A 626 -23.14 12.38 -32.62
CA TYR A 626 -22.46 13.12 -31.57
C TYR A 626 -21.31 13.96 -32.15
N LYS A 627 -20.45 13.38 -33.00
CA LYS A 627 -19.35 14.10 -33.67
C LYS A 627 -19.89 15.26 -34.52
N ILE A 628 -20.93 15.04 -35.33
CA ILE A 628 -21.61 16.09 -36.11
C ILE A 628 -22.11 17.22 -35.19
N GLY A 629 -22.81 16.87 -34.10
CA GLY A 629 -23.32 17.84 -33.13
C GLY A 629 -22.22 18.67 -32.47
N LEU A 630 -21.08 18.05 -32.13
CA LEU A 630 -19.91 18.76 -31.59
C LEU A 630 -19.35 19.79 -32.58
N VAL A 631 -19.20 19.42 -33.85
CA VAL A 631 -18.70 20.33 -34.89
C VAL A 631 -19.69 21.48 -35.09
N GLN A 632 -20.98 21.19 -35.21
CA GLN A 632 -22.04 22.21 -35.35
C GLN A 632 -22.07 23.16 -34.16
N ARG A 633 -21.88 22.65 -32.93
CA ARG A 633 -21.78 23.48 -31.73
C ARG A 633 -20.57 24.42 -31.81
N ARG A 634 -19.41 23.94 -32.25
CA ARG A 634 -18.19 24.77 -32.44
C ARG A 634 -18.37 25.81 -33.55
N LEU A 635 -19.13 25.49 -34.60
CA LEU A 635 -19.56 26.43 -35.65
C LEU A 635 -20.70 27.37 -35.21
N ASN A 636 -21.14 27.31 -33.95
CA ASN A 636 -22.26 28.09 -33.41
C ASN A 636 -23.61 27.84 -34.10
N GLN A 637 -23.78 26.70 -34.75
CA GLN A 637 -25.03 26.23 -35.36
C GLN A 637 -25.87 25.46 -34.32
N LEU A 638 -26.31 26.16 -33.27
CA LEU A 638 -26.87 25.54 -32.08
C LEU A 638 -28.14 24.72 -32.34
N ASP A 639 -29.03 25.17 -33.23
CA ASP A 639 -30.27 24.43 -33.54
C ASP A 639 -29.97 23.10 -34.25
N ASN A 640 -28.99 23.09 -35.15
CA ASN A 640 -28.53 21.85 -35.80
C ASN A 640 -27.85 20.92 -34.80
N ALA A 641 -27.02 21.49 -33.90
CA ALA A 641 -26.33 20.72 -32.87
C ALA A 641 -27.31 20.02 -31.92
N LEU A 642 -28.38 20.71 -31.51
CA LEU A 642 -29.46 20.13 -30.70
C LEU A 642 -30.06 18.91 -31.39
N ALA A 643 -30.46 19.04 -32.66
CA ALA A 643 -31.03 17.93 -33.44
C ALA A 643 -30.06 16.75 -33.58
N SER A 644 -28.78 17.02 -33.81
CA SER A 644 -27.74 15.98 -33.92
C SER A 644 -27.51 15.24 -32.60
N PHE A 645 -27.48 15.95 -31.46
CA PHE A 645 -27.34 15.30 -30.15
C PHE A 645 -28.60 14.52 -29.75
N GLU A 646 -29.78 15.03 -30.06
CA GLU A 646 -31.05 14.29 -29.88
C GLU A 646 -31.03 13.00 -30.69
N ARG A 647 -30.57 13.05 -31.94
CA ARG A 647 -30.38 11.86 -32.77
C ARG A 647 -29.34 10.91 -32.18
N ALA A 648 -28.23 11.40 -31.63
CA ALA A 648 -27.24 10.58 -30.95
C ALA A 648 -27.85 9.82 -29.76
N ILE A 649 -28.72 10.46 -28.97
CA ILE A 649 -29.44 9.83 -27.86
C ILE A 649 -30.43 8.76 -28.35
N GLU A 650 -31.16 9.02 -29.43
CA GLU A 650 -32.07 8.03 -30.01
C GLU A 650 -31.33 6.76 -30.45
N MET A 651 -30.13 6.94 -31.02
CA MET A 651 -29.29 5.84 -31.50
C MET A 651 -28.63 5.09 -30.36
N GLN A 652 -28.13 5.81 -29.36
CA GLN A 652 -27.37 5.25 -28.24
C GLN A 652 -27.82 5.86 -26.91
N PRO A 653 -28.94 5.39 -26.34
CA PRO A 653 -29.51 5.94 -25.10
C PRO A 653 -28.62 5.75 -23.86
N GLN A 654 -27.60 4.90 -23.95
CA GLN A 654 -26.67 4.61 -22.86
C GLN A 654 -25.46 5.56 -22.87
N GLU A 655 -25.19 6.25 -23.98
CA GLU A 655 -24.06 7.17 -24.09
C GLU A 655 -24.33 8.48 -23.35
N LEU A 656 -23.46 8.84 -22.42
CA LEU A 656 -23.67 9.96 -21.51
C LEU A 656 -23.32 11.32 -22.12
N ALA A 657 -22.37 11.34 -23.06
CA ALA A 657 -21.80 12.57 -23.61
C ALA A 657 -22.84 13.46 -24.34
N PRO A 658 -23.78 12.94 -25.16
CA PRO A 658 -24.83 13.74 -25.76
C PRO A 658 -25.74 14.45 -24.75
N TYR A 659 -26.10 13.78 -23.63
CA TYR A 659 -26.91 14.37 -22.57
C TYR A 659 -26.20 15.55 -21.91
N ALA A 660 -24.89 15.43 -21.67
CA ALA A 660 -24.08 16.50 -21.11
C ALA A 660 -24.04 17.72 -22.05
N GLU A 661 -23.83 17.50 -23.35
CA GLU A 661 -23.79 18.58 -24.35
C GLU A 661 -25.13 19.31 -24.49
N LEU A 662 -26.25 18.58 -24.58
CA LEU A 662 -27.59 19.17 -24.59
C LEU A 662 -27.86 19.98 -23.32
N THR A 663 -27.48 19.44 -22.16
CA THR A 663 -27.63 20.14 -20.87
C THR A 663 -26.90 21.47 -20.88
N VAL A 664 -25.66 21.50 -21.37
CA VAL A 664 -24.86 22.73 -21.49
C VAL A 664 -25.56 23.75 -22.40
N ILE A 665 -26.06 23.32 -23.55
CA ILE A 665 -26.75 24.21 -24.50
C ILE A 665 -28.03 24.79 -23.87
N TYR A 666 -28.93 23.94 -23.36
CA TYR A 666 -30.19 24.38 -22.75
C TYR A 666 -29.97 25.28 -21.56
N THR A 667 -28.96 24.98 -20.74
CA THR A 667 -28.61 25.78 -19.56
C THR A 667 -28.09 27.16 -19.95
N LYS A 668 -27.25 27.27 -20.98
CA LYS A 668 -26.79 28.56 -21.54
C LYS A 668 -27.93 29.38 -22.13
N GLN A 669 -28.92 28.72 -22.73
CA GLN A 669 -30.13 29.36 -23.27
C GLN A 669 -31.16 29.71 -22.16
N GLY A 670 -30.89 29.40 -20.89
CA GLY A 670 -31.82 29.63 -19.79
C GLY A 670 -33.01 28.64 -19.74
N GLN A 671 -33.01 27.61 -20.58
CA GLN A 671 -34.07 26.60 -20.70
C GLN A 671 -33.87 25.47 -19.68
N LEU A 672 -33.76 25.83 -18.40
CA LEU A 672 -33.54 24.87 -17.30
C LEU A 672 -34.59 23.74 -17.19
N PRO A 673 -35.87 23.92 -17.57
CA PRO A 673 -36.82 22.81 -17.61
C PRO A 673 -36.44 21.73 -18.64
N ARG A 674 -35.98 22.12 -19.83
CA ARG A 674 -35.57 21.16 -20.87
C ARG A 674 -34.28 20.43 -20.51
N ALA A 675 -33.32 21.14 -19.92
CA ALA A 675 -32.11 20.51 -19.40
C ALA A 675 -32.42 19.40 -18.37
N ARG A 676 -33.41 19.63 -17.48
CA ARG A 676 -33.88 18.61 -16.54
C ARG A 676 -34.51 17.42 -17.23
N GLU A 677 -35.41 17.67 -18.18
CA GLU A 677 -36.12 16.61 -18.90
C GLU A 677 -35.17 15.65 -19.62
N ILE A 678 -34.15 16.19 -20.29
CA ILE A 678 -33.12 15.40 -20.98
C ILE A 678 -32.30 14.55 -20.00
N LEU A 679 -31.88 15.13 -18.87
CA LEU A 679 -31.14 14.38 -17.84
C LEU A 679 -32.00 13.31 -17.16
N GLU A 680 -33.26 13.61 -16.88
CA GLU A 680 -34.23 12.63 -16.37
C GLU A 680 -34.47 11.50 -17.36
N GLN A 681 -34.52 11.78 -18.66
CA GLN A 681 -34.56 10.76 -19.70
C GLN A 681 -33.30 9.89 -19.67
N GLY A 682 -32.11 10.47 -19.60
CA GLY A 682 -30.85 9.73 -19.51
C GLY A 682 -30.78 8.84 -18.27
N LEU A 683 -31.28 9.33 -17.13
CA LEU A 683 -31.36 8.58 -15.88
C LEU A 683 -32.36 7.41 -15.93
N ARG A 684 -33.40 7.45 -16.77
CA ARG A 684 -34.25 6.27 -16.98
C ARG A 684 -33.49 5.13 -17.64
N GLY A 685 -32.61 5.45 -18.58
CA GLY A 685 -31.73 4.47 -19.24
C GLY A 685 -30.53 4.06 -18.38
N ASN A 686 -30.06 4.98 -17.53
CA ASN A 686 -28.84 4.86 -16.73
C ASN A 686 -29.11 5.21 -15.25
N PRO A 687 -29.92 4.41 -14.52
CA PRO A 687 -30.41 4.79 -13.18
C PRO A 687 -29.32 4.89 -12.11
N LYS A 688 -28.12 4.38 -12.37
CA LYS A 688 -26.96 4.47 -11.48
C LYS A 688 -25.84 5.34 -12.05
N SER A 689 -26.14 6.30 -12.93
CA SER A 689 -25.13 7.20 -13.46
C SER A 689 -24.86 8.37 -12.50
N ALA A 690 -23.76 8.28 -11.75
CA ALA A 690 -23.28 9.39 -10.90
C ALA A 690 -23.03 10.67 -11.71
N HIS A 691 -22.57 10.53 -12.97
CA HIS A 691 -22.31 11.67 -13.86
C HIS A 691 -23.61 12.42 -14.21
N LEU A 692 -24.67 11.72 -14.64
CA LEU A 692 -25.94 12.36 -14.97
C LEU A 692 -26.62 12.97 -13.74
N LEU A 693 -26.52 12.33 -12.58
CA LEU A 693 -27.02 12.89 -11.31
C LEU A 693 -26.27 14.18 -10.92
N ALA A 694 -24.95 14.21 -11.07
CA ALA A 694 -24.15 15.42 -10.83
C ALA A 694 -24.55 16.56 -11.78
N LEU A 695 -24.75 16.27 -13.07
CA LEU A 695 -25.26 17.24 -14.04
C LEU A 695 -26.66 17.75 -13.65
N LEU A 696 -27.56 16.87 -13.19
CA LEU A 696 -28.91 17.25 -12.78
C LEU A 696 -28.88 18.15 -11.53
N SER A 697 -28.00 17.83 -10.58
CA SER A 697 -27.74 18.70 -9.41
C SER A 697 -27.26 20.09 -9.86
N SER A 698 -26.38 20.17 -10.85
CA SER A 698 -25.91 21.46 -11.39
C SER A 698 -27.04 22.31 -11.98
N VAL A 699 -28.00 21.68 -12.67
CA VAL A 699 -29.17 22.36 -13.24
C VAL A 699 -30.11 22.87 -12.14
N TYR A 700 -30.31 22.10 -11.07
CA TYR A 700 -31.06 22.54 -9.90
C TYR A 700 -30.38 23.72 -9.18
N LEU A 701 -29.05 23.68 -9.03
CA LEU A 701 -28.28 24.78 -8.45
C LEU A 701 -28.45 26.07 -9.24
N GLN A 702 -28.37 25.99 -10.57
CA GLN A 702 -28.55 27.15 -11.43
C GLN A 702 -29.99 27.69 -11.40
N GLY A 703 -30.98 26.81 -11.21
CA GLY A 703 -32.37 27.21 -10.98
C GLY A 703 -32.66 27.76 -9.57
N GLY A 704 -31.68 27.75 -8.66
CA GLY A 704 -31.83 28.22 -7.28
C GLY A 704 -32.46 27.21 -6.32
N ASP A 705 -32.74 25.98 -6.77
CA ASP A 705 -33.31 24.91 -5.92
C ASP A 705 -32.19 24.15 -5.20
N LEU A 706 -31.64 24.78 -4.17
CA LEU A 706 -30.56 24.24 -3.34
C LEU A 706 -30.93 22.91 -2.65
N ARG A 707 -32.22 22.72 -2.36
CA ARG A 707 -32.70 21.52 -1.68
C ARG A 707 -32.58 20.31 -2.61
N ARG A 708 -33.21 20.37 -3.78
CA ARG A 708 -33.14 19.26 -4.76
C ARG A 708 -31.73 19.03 -5.25
N ALA A 709 -30.95 20.10 -5.46
CA ALA A 709 -29.54 19.96 -5.80
C ALA A 709 -28.75 19.14 -4.78
N THR A 710 -28.99 19.37 -3.48
CA THR A 710 -28.33 18.61 -2.41
C THR A 710 -28.76 17.14 -2.43
N GLU A 711 -30.07 16.89 -2.51
CA GLU A 711 -30.64 15.53 -2.52
C GLU A 711 -30.08 14.67 -3.67
N VAL A 712 -30.05 15.23 -4.90
CA VAL A 712 -29.54 14.52 -6.09
C VAL A 712 -28.02 14.31 -6.02
N LEU A 713 -27.27 15.27 -5.47
CA LEU A 713 -25.81 15.14 -5.35
C LEU A 713 -25.41 14.06 -4.34
N GLU A 714 -26.15 13.92 -3.24
CA GLU A 714 -25.91 12.85 -2.25
C GLU A 714 -26.13 11.46 -2.84
N GLU A 715 -27.04 11.32 -3.80
CA GLU A 715 -27.21 10.07 -4.56
C GLU A 715 -26.02 9.81 -5.48
N ALA A 716 -25.54 10.83 -6.20
CA ALA A 716 -24.36 10.72 -7.05
C ALA A 716 -23.11 10.30 -6.25
N GLU A 717 -22.91 10.85 -5.05
CA GLU A 717 -21.82 10.51 -4.14
C GLU A 717 -21.91 9.10 -3.58
N ARG A 718 -23.12 8.59 -3.34
CA ARG A 718 -23.31 7.21 -2.92
C ARG A 718 -22.86 6.22 -3.99
N ILE A 719 -23.02 6.60 -5.26
CA ILE A 719 -22.64 5.78 -6.40
C ILE A 719 -21.14 5.90 -6.69
N ASN A 720 -20.62 7.11 -6.85
CA ASN A 720 -19.21 7.35 -7.10
C ASN A 720 -18.75 8.68 -6.47
N PRO A 721 -18.24 8.66 -5.23
CA PRO A 721 -17.80 9.87 -4.53
C PRO A 721 -16.47 10.45 -5.06
N LYS A 722 -15.72 9.66 -5.85
CA LYS A 722 -14.42 10.07 -6.40
C LYS A 722 -14.55 10.67 -7.80
N LEU A 723 -15.74 10.68 -8.40
CA LEU A 723 -15.93 11.23 -9.74
C LEU A 723 -15.73 12.76 -9.71
N ASP A 724 -14.87 13.28 -10.59
CA ASP A 724 -14.47 14.70 -10.60
C ASP A 724 -15.66 15.67 -10.62
N ILE A 725 -16.68 15.39 -11.45
CA ILE A 725 -17.87 16.25 -11.54
C ILE A 725 -18.68 16.24 -10.24
N VAL A 726 -18.71 15.11 -9.52
CA VAL A 726 -19.40 15.00 -8.21
C VAL A 726 -18.69 15.86 -7.18
N GLN A 727 -17.35 15.78 -7.12
CA GLN A 727 -16.54 16.60 -6.22
C GLN A 727 -16.67 18.09 -6.53
N ALA A 728 -16.57 18.45 -7.82
CA ALA A 728 -16.74 19.83 -8.29
C ALA A 728 -18.12 20.39 -7.92
N MET A 729 -19.18 19.58 -8.06
CA MET A 729 -20.52 20.03 -7.68
C MET A 729 -20.69 20.18 -6.16
N ARG A 730 -20.05 19.33 -5.36
CA ARG A 730 -20.05 19.46 -3.89
C ARG A 730 -19.36 20.75 -3.44
N ASP A 731 -18.24 21.08 -4.06
CA ASP A 731 -17.52 22.33 -3.78
C ASP A 731 -18.34 23.56 -4.14
N GLU A 732 -18.99 23.56 -5.30
CA GLU A 732 -19.87 24.65 -5.71
C GLU A 732 -21.09 24.81 -4.78
N LEU A 733 -21.72 23.70 -4.39
CA LEU A 733 -22.82 23.70 -3.42
C LEU A 733 -22.38 24.30 -2.07
N ASN A 734 -21.19 23.93 -1.60
CA ASN A 734 -20.60 24.46 -0.36
C ASN A 734 -20.31 25.98 -0.47
N ARG A 735 -19.85 26.45 -1.63
CA ARG A 735 -19.64 27.89 -1.88
C ARG A 735 -20.95 28.67 -1.86
N ARG A 736 -22.01 28.13 -2.46
CA ARG A 736 -23.33 28.78 -2.47
C ARG A 736 -24.02 28.79 -1.11
N LYS A 737 -23.77 27.81 -0.24
CA LYS A 737 -24.26 27.80 1.15
C LYS A 737 -23.53 28.81 2.06
N LYS A 738 -22.33 29.27 1.66
CA LYS A 738 -21.52 30.25 2.40
C LYS A 738 -21.78 31.71 2.00
N LYS A 739 -22.44 31.95 0.86
CA LYS A 739 -22.91 33.27 0.40
C LYS A 739 -24.35 33.45 0.85
#